data_AF-A0A954YHD1-F1
#
_entry.id   AF-A0A954YHD1-F1
#
_cell.length_a   1.000
_cell.length_b   1.000
_cell.length_c   1.000
_cell.angle_alpha   90.00
_cell.angle_beta   90.00
_cell.angle_gamma   90.00
#
_symmetry.space_group_name_H-M   'P 1'
#
loop_
_entity.id
_entity.type
_entity.pdbx_description
1 polymer ?
#
loop_
_entity_poly.entity_id
_entity_poly.type
_entity_poly.pdbx_seq_one_letter_code
_entity_poly.pdbx_strand_id
1 'polypeptide(L)'
;MNWLSFKSHDKHRRTLHRRLPQRAIRGGESLEARNLLVGETVAFHFEATDLADNEITQVQVGETFRLNVLVEDLRAPSTVDKRGVTQAHLDVTYNQALAMVDAQSLAHGDDFGAFASDTQVVRNDLSTPGVLNEMGSVKQHLLEPAHQLGLGQFLLFSIEFTATNAGQLIFRSNPLDLSGNSVLLESTNSIPQNPEDIIFPSLSLIVTGGGAADAQLNMRVVTTETTLNAQGEAGSLPGNAEWIDEWTSHWAEIWVSTDGLSDSAVNGATVSLDYNTNYFTATEVQAGPAFTVNNSIDDATGLVSLSATVRNGFTPGDDAQALVARVRFTSTANDPGLPVGLDDPSIISPAPDQWLAISPQEEISVVLAGSGSTSNILVGDDPETELWPVMYDLNDSGQIGRDDLSIFTDVFLRTVSTELPRTFANDFDLSGRINFADFSLFGANFGFQRDSAQPRVYLPNFPEPFRPAPLELGAALDGDLVAVDDTITMRKDRGFTVLFVLDNDQSLPDATLTITSIDNQNTIGFASLINGLITYSPMGAFDHLQAGQSATDTLTYTVEDDQGNVSTATVTIVIEGANDRAQYDLTVRREPTAVDANGQIAALPVSEDWLSEWEGFWAELWVTTTQETTAPIASASATIHYDTEYFTATEVTPGPAFRFGDGTDDELSPPSVEDSLGRVAVDAAATTGNLGANHQPVLLARVRLDIDPNDLGIRVDSFGGGPIRPVEAGWIEPTSGSIEVAGEDPTDLIGLQAPPDTMLWPVVFDLNDDQHIGFDDLAIFTGEFLKPVGESSMSYVADFNASGRVGFDDLSIFTANFLLGSHDVATLQYPDGFPENLLAVPLLGEAGESQNLAATELTQQQLDVIVGEATSRIIAALGASVADELANVVVLANDLPAGRLGQATGAIVQIDRNAAGQGWFIDSSPQSNEEFVFDAQMGQWRAISGSAADGRIDLLSTVMHEFGHVLGLEHTERAGDWMHEELSAGVRRDPANEMSIAADESLEYDSSIDEVFRSLGNS
;
A
#
# COMPACT_ATOMS: atom_id res chain seq x y z
N MET A 1 56.59 31.54 44.75
CA MET A 1 56.38 30.22 44.14
C MET A 1 55.73 29.31 45.17
N ASN A 2 54.52 28.91 44.82
CA ASN A 2 53.81 27.65 45.06
C ASN A 2 53.94 26.83 46.37
N TRP A 3 52.76 26.72 46.99
CA TRP A 3 51.99 25.51 47.34
C TRP A 3 52.24 24.72 48.63
N LEU A 4 51.07 24.33 49.19
CA LEU A 4 50.72 23.21 50.08
C LEU A 4 50.75 23.42 51.60
N SER A 5 49.55 23.37 52.19
CA SER A 5 49.28 22.57 53.39
C SER A 5 47.82 22.11 53.41
N PHE A 6 47.63 20.86 53.83
CA PHE A 6 46.41 20.05 53.78
C PHE A 6 45.90 19.75 55.21
N LYS A 7 44.59 19.49 55.30
CA LYS A 7 43.79 18.79 56.34
C LYS A 7 43.47 19.60 57.62
N SER A 8 42.25 19.54 58.21
CA SER A 8 41.31 18.41 58.24
C SER A 8 39.87 18.78 58.73
N HIS A 9 38.89 17.96 58.33
CA HIS A 9 37.62 17.53 58.98
C HIS A 9 36.42 18.50 59.18
N ASP A 10 35.53 18.49 58.18
CA ASP A 10 34.16 17.92 58.15
C ASP A 10 33.15 18.13 59.32
N LYS A 11 31.98 18.74 59.00
CA LYS A 11 30.64 18.15 59.22
C LYS A 11 29.47 18.98 58.61
N HIS A 12 28.69 18.27 57.78
CA HIS A 12 27.24 18.37 57.50
C HIS A 12 26.68 19.43 56.52
N ARG A 13 26.66 19.05 55.23
CA ARG A 13 25.62 19.38 54.24
C ARG A 13 24.98 18.08 53.73
N ARG A 14 23.65 18.04 53.60
CA ARG A 14 22.94 17.19 52.64
C ARG A 14 21.81 18.02 52.03
N THR A 15 22.18 18.81 51.04
CA THR A 15 21.27 19.27 49.98
C THR A 15 21.37 18.21 48.89
N LEU A 16 20.24 17.68 48.43
CA LEU A 16 20.19 16.71 47.34
C LEU A 16 20.77 17.36 46.08
N HIS A 17 21.98 16.94 45.70
CA HIS A 17 22.46 17.08 44.34
C HIS A 17 22.01 15.84 43.58
N ARG A 18 21.18 15.98 42.55
CA ARG A 18 21.01 14.95 41.55
C ARG A 18 21.20 15.57 40.17
N ARG A 19 22.46 15.60 39.72
CA ARG A 19 22.74 15.44 38.29
C ARG A 19 22.36 14.00 37.96
N LEU A 20 21.41 13.80 37.04
CA LEU A 20 21.21 12.48 36.43
C LEU A 20 22.51 12.07 35.72
N PRO A 21 22.94 10.79 35.80
CA PRO A 21 24.16 10.34 35.18
C PRO A 21 23.99 10.30 33.65
N GLN A 22 24.94 10.90 32.93
CA GLN A 22 25.15 10.65 31.51
C GLN A 22 25.27 9.14 31.27
N ARG A 23 24.29 8.53 30.60
CA ARG A 23 24.42 7.20 30.02
C ARG A 23 25.44 7.32 28.88
N ALA A 24 26.62 6.75 29.09
CA ALA A 24 27.60 6.56 28.02
C ALA A 24 27.02 5.58 26.99
N ILE A 25 26.73 6.09 25.80
CA ILE A 25 26.43 5.30 24.61
C ILE A 25 27.64 4.39 24.33
N ARG A 26 27.42 3.08 24.32
CA ARG A 26 28.43 2.10 23.94
C ARG A 26 28.22 1.79 22.46
N GLY A 27 29.02 2.48 21.64
CA GLY A 27 29.31 2.32 20.21
C GLY A 27 28.43 1.41 19.36
N GLY A 28 27.85 2.00 18.30
CA GLY A 28 27.40 1.21 17.16
C GLY A 28 26.38 1.88 16.22
N GLU A 29 25.69 2.94 16.63
CA GLU A 29 24.71 3.59 15.74
C GLU A 29 25.34 4.80 15.04
N SER A 30 25.31 4.75 13.72
CA SER A 30 25.68 5.83 12.81
C SER A 30 24.84 7.07 13.09
N LEU A 31 25.43 8.23 12.83
CA LEU A 31 24.81 9.55 12.87
C LEU A 31 23.78 9.78 11.74
N GLU A 32 23.04 8.73 11.35
CA GLU A 32 21.99 8.80 10.33
C GLU A 32 20.64 8.51 11.00
N ALA A 33 19.63 9.31 10.65
CA ALA A 33 18.28 9.42 11.23
C ALA A 33 18.18 10.18 12.57
N ARG A 34 18.48 11.48 12.53
CA ARG A 34 17.69 12.49 13.26
C ARG A 34 16.99 13.34 12.21
N ASN A 35 15.79 12.95 11.79
CA ASN A 35 14.96 13.74 10.88
C ASN A 35 14.44 14.97 11.62
N LEU A 36 15.24 16.04 11.60
CA LEU A 36 14.78 17.41 11.86
C LEU A 36 14.25 17.97 10.54
N LEU A 37 13.07 18.61 10.56
CA LEU A 37 12.64 19.46 9.46
C LEU A 37 13.67 20.58 9.27
N VAL A 38 13.97 20.95 8.03
CA VAL A 38 14.96 21.99 7.72
C VAL A 38 14.43 23.36 8.20
N GLY A 39 14.75 23.74 9.43
CA GLY A 39 14.34 25.04 9.99
C GLY A 39 14.18 25.04 11.51
N GLU A 40 13.77 23.93 12.11
CA GLU A 40 13.49 23.85 13.55
C GLU A 40 14.73 24.06 14.42
N THR A 41 14.57 24.87 15.47
CA THR A 41 15.69 25.27 16.32
C THR A 41 15.50 24.93 17.79
N VAL A 42 14.26 24.70 18.25
CA VAL A 42 13.92 24.45 19.66
C VAL A 42 12.75 23.47 19.77
N ALA A 43 12.75 22.61 20.80
CA ALA A 43 11.59 21.81 21.18
C ALA A 43 11.19 22.00 22.65
N PHE A 44 9.89 22.06 22.91
CA PHE A 44 9.31 21.80 24.23
C PHE A 44 9.00 20.32 24.40
N HIS A 45 9.05 19.84 25.64
CA HIS A 45 8.69 18.46 26.00
C HIS A 45 7.80 18.48 27.24
N PHE A 46 6.72 17.69 27.23
CA PHE A 46 5.78 17.57 28.35
C PHE A 46 5.89 16.20 29.00
N GLU A 47 5.90 16.16 30.33
CA GLU A 47 5.91 14.91 31.10
C GLU A 47 4.94 15.02 32.27
N ALA A 48 4.08 14.01 32.45
CA ALA A 48 3.21 13.90 33.62
C ALA A 48 3.86 12.94 34.62
N THR A 49 3.97 13.35 35.88
CA THR A 49 4.61 12.54 36.92
C THR A 49 3.77 12.46 38.19
N ASP A 50 3.91 11.36 38.94
CA ASP A 50 3.45 11.32 40.32
C ASP A 50 4.31 12.23 41.22
N LEU A 51 3.90 12.43 42.49
CA LEU A 51 4.67 13.26 43.43
C LEU A 51 6.04 12.69 43.81
N ALA A 52 6.36 11.46 43.39
CA ALA A 52 7.65 10.81 43.56
C ALA A 52 8.53 10.92 42.30
N ASP A 53 8.11 11.73 41.31
CA ASP A 53 8.77 11.98 40.02
C ASP A 53 8.88 10.73 39.13
N ASN A 54 7.94 9.78 39.25
CA ASN A 54 7.77 8.70 38.27
C ASN A 54 6.79 9.17 37.20
N GLU A 55 7.12 8.91 35.93
CA GLU A 55 6.23 9.21 34.81
C GLU A 55 4.94 8.39 34.90
N ILE A 56 3.81 9.03 34.60
CA ILE A 56 2.49 8.43 34.66
C ILE A 56 1.71 8.73 33.38
N THR A 57 0.98 7.72 32.91
CA THR A 57 -0.02 7.84 31.83
C THR A 57 -1.45 7.76 32.35
N GLN A 58 -1.61 7.51 33.66
CA GLN A 58 -2.90 7.42 34.34
C GLN A 58 -2.83 7.96 35.77
N VAL A 59 -3.91 8.56 36.26
CA VAL A 59 -4.07 9.07 37.64
C VAL A 59 -5.48 8.77 38.16
N GLN A 60 -5.66 8.60 39.48
CA GLN A 60 -7.00 8.44 40.06
C GLN A 60 -7.63 9.79 40.43
N VAL A 61 -8.96 9.89 40.36
CA VAL A 61 -9.72 11.05 40.84
C VAL A 61 -9.41 11.30 42.32
N GLY A 62 -9.05 12.54 42.64
CA GLY A 62 -8.64 12.98 43.96
C GLY A 62 -7.14 12.86 44.22
N GLU A 63 -6.35 12.21 43.35
CA GLU A 63 -4.89 12.20 43.44
C GLU A 63 -4.27 13.46 42.84
N THR A 64 -3.08 13.80 43.33
CA THR A 64 -2.28 14.93 42.85
C THR A 64 -1.12 14.42 42.01
N PHE A 65 -0.87 15.06 40.87
CA PHE A 65 0.24 14.78 39.96
C PHE A 65 0.92 16.09 39.52
N ARG A 66 2.04 16.00 38.81
CA ARG A 66 2.80 17.14 38.27
C ARG A 66 2.83 17.12 36.75
N LEU A 67 2.65 18.27 36.14
CA LEU A 67 3.06 18.54 34.77
C LEU A 67 4.47 19.16 34.80
N ASN A 68 5.43 18.51 34.16
CA ASN A 68 6.77 19.02 33.93
C ASN A 68 6.91 19.47 32.48
N VAL A 69 7.40 20.68 32.26
CA VAL A 69 7.68 21.20 30.93
C VAL A 69 9.18 21.42 30.79
N LEU A 70 9.79 20.76 29.82
CA LEU A 70 11.22 20.86 29.49
C LEU A 70 11.41 21.57 28.15
N VAL A 71 12.62 22.09 27.92
CA VAL A 71 12.99 22.76 26.67
C VAL A 71 14.38 22.29 26.20
N GLU A 72 14.55 22.18 24.88
CA GLU A 72 15.76 21.71 24.20
C GLU A 72 16.14 22.61 23.01
N ASP A 73 17.42 22.92 22.83
CA ASP A 73 17.96 23.58 21.63
C ASP A 73 18.41 22.50 20.63
N LEU A 74 17.77 22.46 19.46
CA LEU A 74 17.95 21.41 18.44
C LEU A 74 19.10 21.69 17.47
N ARG A 75 19.70 22.89 17.51
CA ARG A 75 20.64 23.32 16.47
C ARG A 75 22.00 22.62 16.61
N ALA A 76 22.53 22.04 15.51
CA ALA A 76 23.80 21.30 15.46
C ALA A 76 25.06 22.07 15.98
N PRO A 77 25.79 21.59 17.00
CA PRO A 77 26.80 22.38 17.74
C PRO A 77 27.83 23.11 16.87
N SER A 78 28.04 24.44 17.07
CA SER A 78 29.09 25.21 16.38
C SER A 78 30.33 25.44 17.25
N THR A 79 31.49 25.61 16.61
CA THR A 79 32.77 25.88 17.29
C THR A 79 32.94 27.32 17.76
N VAL A 80 32.00 28.22 17.41
CA VAL A 80 32.10 29.68 17.64
C VAL A 80 31.02 30.18 18.61
N ASP A 81 29.81 29.63 18.55
CA ASP A 81 28.71 29.95 19.46
C ASP A 81 28.38 28.74 20.31
N LYS A 82 28.31 28.97 21.61
CA LYS A 82 27.87 27.95 22.56
C LYS A 82 26.36 28.09 22.69
N ARG A 83 25.65 27.13 22.08
CA ARG A 83 24.20 27.06 21.86
C ARG A 83 23.47 26.68 23.16
N GLY A 84 22.19 27.06 23.30
CA GLY A 84 21.34 26.93 24.48
C GLY A 84 20.12 27.84 24.47
N VAL A 85 19.10 27.54 25.28
CA VAL A 85 17.90 28.38 25.44
C VAL A 85 18.10 29.40 26.55
N THR A 86 17.83 30.69 26.30
CA THR A 86 18.00 31.77 27.30
C THR A 86 16.68 32.20 27.93
N GLN A 87 15.59 32.07 27.19
CA GLN A 87 14.23 32.35 27.61
C GLN A 87 13.28 31.41 26.86
N ALA A 88 12.27 30.89 27.54
CA ALA A 88 11.20 30.12 26.93
C ALA A 88 9.90 30.34 27.70
N HIS A 89 8.81 30.56 26.97
CA HIS A 89 7.45 30.72 27.47
C HIS A 89 6.45 30.14 26.46
N LEU A 90 5.33 29.63 26.97
CA LEU A 90 4.25 29.03 26.20
C LEU A 90 2.93 29.16 26.98
N ASP A 91 1.82 29.02 26.26
CA ASP A 91 0.52 28.77 26.86
C ASP A 91 0.30 27.26 26.98
N VAL A 92 -0.42 26.83 28.02
CA VAL A 92 -0.85 25.44 28.16
C VAL A 92 -2.34 25.39 28.46
N THR A 93 -3.12 24.74 27.60
CA THR A 93 -4.56 24.55 27.81
C THR A 93 -4.86 23.13 28.27
N TYR A 94 -5.90 22.97 29.09
CA TYR A 94 -6.38 21.68 29.60
C TYR A 94 -7.84 21.77 30.04
N ASN A 95 -8.52 20.63 30.10
CA ASN A 95 -9.89 20.57 30.61
C ASN A 95 -9.92 20.73 32.14
N GLN A 96 -10.36 21.89 32.62
CA GLN A 96 -10.41 22.20 34.05
C GLN A 96 -11.43 21.33 34.83
N ALA A 97 -12.42 20.75 34.14
CA ALA A 97 -13.35 19.83 34.78
C ALA A 97 -12.70 18.48 35.13
N LEU A 98 -11.58 18.13 34.50
CA LEU A 98 -10.87 16.86 34.75
C LEU A 98 -9.71 17.04 35.75
N ALA A 99 -9.08 18.21 35.78
CA ALA A 99 -8.03 18.53 36.75
C ALA A 99 -8.05 20.00 37.20
N MET A 100 -7.69 20.24 38.46
CA MET A 100 -7.57 21.58 39.02
C MET A 100 -6.11 21.88 39.35
N VAL A 101 -5.57 22.98 38.81
CA VAL A 101 -4.20 23.42 39.08
C VAL A 101 -4.03 24.00 40.50
N ASP A 102 -2.95 23.64 41.19
CA ASP A 102 -2.51 24.35 42.39
C ASP A 102 -1.54 25.46 42.01
N ALA A 103 -2.04 26.69 41.84
CA ALA A 103 -1.24 27.83 41.43
C ALA A 103 -0.08 28.17 42.41
N GLN A 104 -0.10 27.70 43.66
CA GLN A 104 0.99 27.91 44.62
C GLN A 104 2.14 26.92 44.46
N SER A 105 1.95 25.86 43.66
CA SER A 105 2.93 24.79 43.47
C SER A 105 3.98 25.08 42.39
N LEU A 106 3.79 26.14 41.59
CA LEU A 106 4.67 26.47 40.47
C LEU A 106 6.14 26.58 40.91
N ALA A 107 6.97 25.72 40.31
CA ALA A 107 8.41 25.68 40.50
C ALA A 107 9.14 25.76 39.17
N HIS A 108 10.36 26.32 39.15
CA HIS A 108 11.24 26.36 37.98
C HIS A 108 12.42 25.42 38.16
N GLY A 109 12.95 24.87 37.07
CA GLY A 109 14.16 24.05 37.12
C GLY A 109 15.39 24.86 37.56
N ASP A 110 16.43 24.20 38.07
CA ASP A 110 17.61 24.86 38.66
C ASP A 110 18.31 25.89 37.74
N ASP A 111 18.20 25.71 36.42
CA ASP A 111 18.79 26.57 35.41
C ASP A 111 17.93 27.80 35.04
N PHE A 112 16.64 27.78 35.38
CA PHE A 112 15.61 28.78 35.06
C PHE A 112 15.05 29.40 36.35
N GLY A 113 14.69 30.68 36.37
CA GLY A 113 14.44 31.38 37.64
C GLY A 113 13.29 32.34 37.76
N ALA A 114 12.81 32.44 39.01
CA ALA A 114 11.89 33.47 39.44
C ALA A 114 12.56 34.85 39.33
N PHE A 115 11.93 35.73 38.55
CA PHE A 115 12.45 37.04 38.13
C PHE A 115 13.04 37.90 39.27
N ALA A 116 14.29 38.33 39.10
CA ALA A 116 14.88 39.41 39.90
C ALA A 116 14.61 40.78 39.25
N SER A 117 13.51 41.43 39.66
CA SER A 117 13.16 42.85 39.46
C SER A 117 12.98 43.40 38.02
N ASP A 118 11.71 43.61 37.66
CA ASP A 118 11.10 44.88 37.23
C ASP A 118 11.40 45.56 35.87
N THR A 119 11.85 44.89 34.79
CA THR A 119 11.91 45.61 33.49
C THR A 119 11.57 44.94 32.17
N GLN A 120 11.34 43.62 32.05
CA GLN A 120 10.76 43.03 30.82
C GLN A 120 10.12 41.67 31.14
N VAL A 121 8.84 41.64 31.54
CA VAL A 121 8.24 40.42 32.14
C VAL A 121 6.99 40.02 31.37
N VAL A 122 7.10 38.97 30.56
CA VAL A 122 6.00 38.03 30.28
C VAL A 122 5.70 37.38 31.64
N ARG A 123 4.50 37.62 32.20
CA ARG A 123 4.13 37.15 33.54
C ARG A 123 3.28 35.90 33.40
N ASN A 124 3.76 34.79 33.95
CA ASN A 124 2.96 33.59 34.19
C ASN A 124 1.61 33.98 34.81
N ASP A 125 0.51 33.69 34.11
CA ASP A 125 -0.85 34.00 34.51
C ASP A 125 -1.68 32.71 34.60
N LEU A 126 -2.14 32.44 35.82
CA LEU A 126 -2.96 31.29 36.17
C LEU A 126 -4.38 31.73 36.59
N SER A 127 -4.77 32.97 36.25
CA SER A 127 -6.06 33.54 36.66
C SER A 127 -7.24 32.99 35.85
N THR A 128 -6.97 32.44 34.67
CA THR A 128 -7.97 31.83 33.79
C THR A 128 -8.04 30.31 34.04
N PRO A 129 -9.18 29.81 34.54
CA PRO A 129 -9.52 28.39 34.52
C PRO A 129 -9.15 27.64 33.23
N GLY A 130 -8.51 26.47 33.33
CA GLY A 130 -8.19 25.63 32.16
C GLY A 130 -7.04 26.14 31.30
N VAL A 131 -6.42 27.28 31.67
CA VAL A 131 -5.32 27.89 30.93
C VAL A 131 -4.17 28.17 31.89
N LEU A 132 -2.97 27.71 31.54
CA LEU A 132 -1.73 28.20 32.09
C LEU A 132 -1.15 29.18 31.06
N ASN A 133 -1.41 30.47 31.25
CA ASN A 133 -1.06 31.49 30.26
C ASN A 133 0.36 32.00 30.51
N GLU A 134 1.10 32.21 29.44
CA GLU A 134 2.40 32.88 29.42
C GLU A 134 3.40 32.22 30.37
N MET A 135 3.34 30.90 30.47
CA MET A 135 4.08 30.10 31.43
C MET A 135 5.50 29.90 30.94
N GLY A 136 6.46 30.31 31.75
CA GLY A 136 7.86 30.11 31.41
C GLY A 136 8.80 30.79 32.36
N SER A 137 10.03 30.96 31.88
CA SER A 137 11.09 31.59 32.65
C SER A 137 12.27 32.04 31.80
N VAL A 138 13.21 32.70 32.46
CA VAL A 138 14.50 33.12 31.93
C VAL A 138 15.62 32.44 32.70
N LYS A 139 16.74 32.18 32.01
CA LYS A 139 17.93 31.53 32.58
C LYS A 139 18.54 32.35 33.72
N GLN A 140 18.84 31.74 34.88
CA GLN A 140 19.32 32.45 36.10
C GLN A 140 20.77 32.97 36.02
N HIS A 141 21.56 32.48 35.06
CA HIS A 141 23.01 32.74 34.97
C HIS A 141 23.43 33.29 33.61
N LEU A 142 22.66 34.23 33.06
CA LEU A 142 22.86 34.86 31.73
C LEU A 142 24.29 35.39 31.46
N LEU A 143 25.10 35.65 32.50
CA LEU A 143 26.45 36.21 32.38
C LEU A 143 27.58 35.25 32.83
N GLU A 144 27.29 34.01 33.23
CA GLU A 144 28.31 33.06 33.67
C GLU A 144 28.69 32.07 32.54
N PRO A 145 29.91 32.15 31.96
CA PRO A 145 30.32 31.30 30.84
C PRO A 145 30.42 29.80 31.16
N ALA A 146 30.27 29.42 32.43
CA ALA A 146 30.32 28.04 32.92
C ALA A 146 28.93 27.38 33.04
N HIS A 147 27.85 28.16 32.96
CA HIS A 147 26.47 27.68 33.04
C HIS A 147 25.79 27.91 31.69
N GLN A 148 26.25 27.19 30.67
CA GLN A 148 25.67 27.19 29.34
C GLN A 148 24.85 25.93 29.17
N LEU A 149 23.59 26.09 28.79
CA LEU A 149 22.67 24.99 28.56
C LEU A 149 23.07 24.42 27.20
N GLY A 150 23.89 23.37 27.21
CA GLY A 150 24.37 22.73 25.97
C GLY A 150 23.28 21.89 25.30
N LEU A 151 23.69 20.83 24.61
CA LEU A 151 22.76 19.84 24.05
C LEU A 151 22.07 19.05 25.18
N GLY A 152 20.75 18.92 25.10
CA GLY A 152 19.89 18.15 26.03
C GLY A 152 18.65 18.91 26.48
N GLN A 153 17.74 18.20 27.14
CA GLN A 153 16.49 18.73 27.71
C GLN A 153 16.72 19.33 29.10
N PHE A 154 16.13 20.50 29.34
CA PHE A 154 16.21 21.20 30.63
C PHE A 154 14.81 21.54 31.14
N LEU A 155 14.54 21.25 32.41
CA LEU A 155 13.27 21.57 33.06
C LEU A 155 13.04 23.09 33.11
N LEU A 156 12.01 23.57 32.43
CA LEU A 156 11.61 24.98 32.41
C LEU A 156 10.73 25.31 33.62
N PHE A 157 9.65 24.55 33.82
CA PHE A 157 8.80 24.64 35.01
C PHE A 157 8.10 23.31 35.33
N SER A 158 7.62 23.22 36.57
CA SER A 158 6.79 22.13 37.08
C SER A 158 5.64 22.71 37.89
N ILE A 159 4.43 22.16 37.73
CA ILE A 159 3.23 22.61 38.44
C ILE A 159 2.33 21.41 38.79
N GLU A 160 1.73 21.45 39.98
CA GLU A 160 0.88 20.38 40.52
C GLU A 160 -0.59 20.57 40.14
N PHE A 161 -1.24 19.46 39.83
CA PHE A 161 -2.66 19.33 39.50
C PHE A 161 -3.32 18.30 40.41
N THR A 162 -4.57 18.53 40.78
CA THR A 162 -5.42 17.51 41.42
C THR A 162 -6.46 17.02 40.43
N ALA A 163 -6.49 15.72 40.17
CA ALA A 163 -7.53 15.10 39.35
C ALA A 163 -8.90 15.23 40.02
N THR A 164 -9.91 15.69 39.28
CA THR A 164 -11.24 16.01 39.84
C THR A 164 -12.36 15.14 39.30
N ASN A 165 -12.32 14.75 38.02
CA ASN A 165 -13.28 13.84 37.39
C ASN A 165 -12.57 12.84 36.47
N ALA A 166 -13.19 11.69 36.23
CA ALA A 166 -12.65 10.67 35.33
C ALA A 166 -12.84 11.10 33.86
N GLY A 167 -11.89 10.73 33.01
CA GLY A 167 -11.84 11.12 31.60
C GLY A 167 -10.41 11.25 31.12
N GLN A 168 -10.23 11.51 29.83
CA GLN A 168 -8.91 11.76 29.25
C GLN A 168 -8.56 13.24 29.41
N LEU A 169 -7.52 13.52 30.19
CA LEU A 169 -7.01 14.86 30.40
C LEU A 169 -5.87 15.11 29.40
N ILE A 170 -6.03 16.11 28.55
CA ILE A 170 -5.03 16.50 27.57
C ILE A 170 -4.47 17.88 27.93
N PHE A 171 -3.15 18.00 27.95
CA PHE A 171 -2.42 19.26 28.02
C PHE A 171 -1.91 19.61 26.62
N ARG A 172 -2.23 20.80 26.13
CA ARG A 172 -1.80 21.28 24.80
C ARG A 172 -0.99 22.55 24.94
N SER A 173 0.16 22.66 24.27
CA SER A 173 0.97 23.88 24.28
C SER A 173 0.71 24.78 23.08
N ASN A 174 0.59 26.09 23.30
CA ASN A 174 0.48 27.10 22.23
C ASN A 174 1.58 28.18 22.35
N PRO A 175 1.93 28.90 21.28
CA PRO A 175 2.77 30.09 21.34
C PRO A 175 2.11 31.24 22.12
N LEU A 176 2.92 32.17 22.66
CA LEU A 176 2.44 33.38 23.38
C LEU A 176 1.40 34.16 22.54
N ASP A 177 0.32 34.61 23.18
CA ASP A 177 -0.68 35.51 22.58
C ASP A 177 -0.33 37.01 22.71
N LEU A 178 0.56 37.38 23.64
CA LEU A 178 1.04 38.76 23.81
C LEU A 178 2.25 39.09 22.94
N SER A 179 2.46 40.39 22.67
CA SER A 179 3.62 40.87 21.91
C SER A 179 4.94 40.57 22.65
N GLY A 180 5.60 39.48 22.29
CA GLY A 180 6.85 39.00 22.87
C GLY A 180 7.39 37.81 22.06
N ASN A 181 8.65 37.42 22.32
CA ASN A 181 9.23 36.23 21.67
C ASN A 181 9.04 35.02 22.61
N SER A 182 8.40 33.97 22.12
CA SER A 182 8.14 32.73 22.89
C SER A 182 9.45 32.11 23.37
N VAL A 183 10.45 32.04 22.48
CA VAL A 183 11.78 31.51 22.80
C VAL A 183 12.90 32.44 22.33
N LEU A 184 13.94 32.58 23.16
CA LEU A 184 15.20 33.24 22.81
C LEU A 184 16.38 32.28 22.92
N LEU A 185 17.21 32.23 21.90
CA LEU A 185 18.40 31.39 21.85
C LEU A 185 19.68 32.13 22.25
N GLU A 186 20.60 31.41 22.89
CA GLU A 186 21.92 31.88 23.32
C GLU A 186 22.79 32.15 22.08
N SER A 187 23.26 33.40 21.95
CA SER A 187 24.21 33.86 20.93
C SER A 187 24.83 35.19 21.39
N THR A 188 25.83 35.71 20.66
CA THR A 188 26.40 37.07 20.91
C THR A 188 25.36 38.20 20.91
N ASN A 189 24.23 38.02 20.20
CA ASN A 189 23.01 38.82 20.31
C ASN A 189 21.83 37.82 20.36
N SER A 190 21.13 37.68 21.49
CA SER A 190 20.01 36.72 21.63
C SER A 190 19.08 36.73 20.41
N ILE A 191 18.80 35.55 19.85
CA ILE A 191 18.04 35.42 18.61
C ILE A 191 16.59 35.07 18.95
N PRO A 192 15.60 35.92 18.62
CA PRO A 192 14.19 35.56 18.62
C PRO A 192 13.95 34.36 17.73
N GLN A 193 13.20 33.37 18.21
CA GLN A 193 12.66 32.33 17.33
C GLN A 193 11.24 32.71 16.92
N ASN A 194 10.93 32.49 15.64
CA ASN A 194 9.54 32.55 15.21
C ASN A 194 8.80 31.33 15.81
N PRO A 195 7.49 31.44 16.11
CA PRO A 195 6.71 30.31 16.59
C PRO A 195 6.82 29.07 15.68
N GLU A 196 6.95 29.27 14.38
CA GLU A 196 7.14 28.23 13.35
C GLU A 196 8.48 27.47 13.44
N ASP A 197 9.48 27.99 14.16
CA ASP A 197 10.79 27.34 14.35
C ASP A 197 10.87 26.51 15.64
N ILE A 198 9.74 26.36 16.36
CA ILE A 198 9.66 25.77 17.70
C ILE A 198 8.65 24.61 17.72
N ILE A 199 9.06 23.45 18.23
CA ILE A 199 8.18 22.30 18.43
C ILE A 199 7.37 22.47 19.72
N PHE A 200 6.04 22.44 19.60
CA PHE A 200 5.06 22.54 20.68
C PHE A 200 4.37 21.18 20.89
N PRO A 201 4.57 20.48 22.03
CA PRO A 201 4.02 19.15 22.27
C PRO A 201 2.59 19.18 22.83
N SER A 202 1.94 18.02 22.80
CA SER A 202 0.78 17.73 23.65
C SER A 202 1.07 16.52 24.57
N LEU A 203 0.30 16.38 25.64
CA LEU A 203 0.41 15.28 26.59
C LEU A 203 -0.98 14.80 27.00
N SER A 204 -1.21 13.49 26.92
CA SER A 204 -2.45 12.86 27.36
C SER A 204 -2.26 12.07 28.66
N LEU A 205 -3.24 12.14 29.56
CA LEU A 205 -3.27 11.46 30.84
C LEU A 205 -4.68 10.92 31.11
N ILE A 206 -4.80 9.63 31.43
CA ILE A 206 -6.11 9.04 31.75
C ILE A 206 -6.43 9.27 33.23
N VAL A 207 -7.51 10.00 33.52
CA VAL A 207 -8.04 10.15 34.89
C VAL A 207 -9.10 9.07 35.15
N THR A 208 -8.94 8.29 36.22
CA THR A 208 -9.77 7.11 36.53
C THR A 208 -10.35 7.15 37.94
N GLY A 209 -11.39 6.38 38.25
CA GLY A 209 -11.85 6.20 39.64
C GLY A 209 -12.77 7.29 40.21
N GLY A 210 -13.42 8.10 39.37
CA GLY A 210 -14.61 8.87 39.76
C GLY A 210 -15.81 7.95 40.02
N GLY A 211 -16.91 8.47 40.57
CA GLY A 211 -18.20 7.76 40.45
C GLY A 211 -18.48 7.41 38.98
N ALA A 212 -19.34 6.43 38.70
CA ALA A 212 -19.77 6.21 37.32
C ALA A 212 -20.26 7.55 36.74
N ALA A 213 -19.78 7.91 35.55
CA ALA A 213 -20.32 9.07 34.85
C ALA A 213 -21.82 8.86 34.67
N ASP A 214 -22.59 9.94 34.75
CA ASP A 214 -24.04 9.83 34.62
C ASP A 214 -24.49 10.07 33.17
N ALA A 215 -23.63 10.70 32.35
CA ALA A 215 -23.85 11.00 30.93
C ALA A 215 -22.51 11.20 30.20
N GLN A 216 -22.54 11.06 28.88
CA GLN A 216 -21.44 11.34 27.96
C GLN A 216 -21.87 12.35 26.89
N LEU A 217 -21.00 13.31 26.57
CA LEU A 217 -21.13 14.24 25.44
C LEU A 217 -20.05 13.95 24.40
N ASN A 218 -20.39 13.96 23.12
CA ASN A 218 -19.42 13.81 22.03
C ASN A 218 -19.69 14.86 20.94
N MET A 219 -18.63 15.28 20.24
CA MET A 219 -18.74 16.09 19.03
C MET A 219 -18.27 15.30 17.82
N ARG A 220 -18.96 15.45 16.70
CA ARG A 220 -18.57 14.86 15.41
C ARG A 220 -18.64 15.88 14.29
N VAL A 221 -17.61 15.92 13.45
CA VAL A 221 -17.59 16.76 12.25
C VAL A 221 -18.04 15.93 11.06
N VAL A 222 -19.12 16.33 10.41
CA VAL A 222 -19.70 15.64 9.26
C VAL A 222 -19.99 16.61 8.13
N THR A 223 -19.73 16.21 6.89
CA THR A 223 -20.07 17.03 5.70
C THR A 223 -21.53 16.85 5.29
N THR A 224 -22.09 15.67 5.59
CA THR A 224 -23.49 15.31 5.38
C THR A 224 -24.18 15.06 6.72
N GLU A 225 -25.39 15.57 6.88
CA GLU A 225 -26.19 15.40 8.09
C GLU A 225 -26.45 13.93 8.45
N THR A 226 -26.21 13.55 9.70
CA THR A 226 -26.49 12.19 10.19
C THR A 226 -27.98 11.86 10.13
N THR A 227 -28.33 10.63 9.75
CA THR A 227 -29.73 10.18 9.74
C THR A 227 -30.18 9.76 11.13
N LEU A 228 -31.36 10.21 11.57
CA LEU A 228 -31.88 10.00 12.92
C LEU A 228 -33.18 9.20 12.90
N ASN A 229 -33.44 8.47 13.99
CA ASN A 229 -34.72 7.82 14.23
C ASN A 229 -35.81 8.84 14.66
N ALA A 230 -37.03 8.34 14.91
CA ALA A 230 -38.16 9.19 15.33
C ALA A 230 -37.97 9.85 16.71
N GLN A 231 -37.03 9.36 17.51
CA GLN A 231 -36.63 9.88 18.82
C GLN A 231 -35.48 10.89 18.72
N GLY A 232 -34.91 11.12 17.53
CA GLY A 232 -33.75 11.99 17.34
C GLY A 232 -32.42 11.34 17.73
N GLU A 233 -32.36 10.01 17.69
CA GLU A 233 -31.21 9.21 18.10
C GLU A 233 -30.62 8.42 16.92
N ALA A 234 -29.35 8.03 17.08
CA ALA A 234 -28.62 7.11 16.22
C ALA A 234 -28.19 5.87 17.02
N GLY A 235 -28.05 4.72 16.34
CA GLY A 235 -27.63 3.46 16.96
C GLY A 235 -26.15 3.44 17.37
N SER A 236 -25.34 4.31 16.78
CA SER A 236 -23.93 4.55 17.12
C SER A 236 -23.60 6.00 16.77
N LEU A 237 -22.47 6.52 17.27
CA LEU A 237 -21.96 7.82 16.84
C LEU A 237 -21.59 7.75 15.34
N PRO A 238 -21.84 8.81 14.56
CA PRO A 238 -21.29 8.92 13.21
C PRO A 238 -19.75 9.05 13.29
N GLY A 239 -19.07 8.59 12.24
CA GLY A 239 -17.64 8.87 12.05
C GLY A 239 -17.39 10.35 11.81
N ASN A 240 -16.20 10.83 12.18
CA ASN A 240 -15.73 12.14 11.74
C ASN A 240 -15.39 12.09 10.24
N ALA A 241 -15.48 13.22 9.55
CA ALA A 241 -14.74 13.38 8.30
C ALA A 241 -13.24 13.23 8.62
N GLU A 242 -12.50 12.46 7.85
CA GLU A 242 -11.05 12.30 8.05
C GLU A 242 -10.32 13.62 7.80
N TRP A 243 -10.71 14.30 6.72
CA TRP A 243 -10.21 15.63 6.39
C TRP A 243 -11.29 16.45 5.68
N ILE A 244 -11.15 17.76 5.73
CA ILE A 244 -11.89 18.73 4.94
C ILE A 244 -10.94 19.80 4.41
N ASP A 245 -11.29 20.40 3.28
CA ASP A 245 -10.64 21.64 2.85
C ASP A 245 -11.30 22.87 3.52
N GLU A 246 -10.55 23.98 3.59
CA GLU A 246 -10.97 25.24 4.21
C GLU A 246 -12.22 25.90 3.60
N TRP A 247 -12.72 25.44 2.44
CA TRP A 247 -13.95 25.94 1.83
C TRP A 247 -15.13 24.97 2.01
N THR A 248 -14.84 23.72 2.41
CA THR A 248 -15.86 22.70 2.62
C THR A 248 -16.72 23.01 3.85
N SER A 249 -17.95 23.39 3.57
CA SER A 249 -18.96 23.65 4.60
C SER A 249 -19.40 22.34 5.27
N HIS A 250 -19.39 22.31 6.59
CA HIS A 250 -19.61 21.11 7.38
C HIS A 250 -20.48 21.38 8.61
N TRP A 251 -20.89 20.31 9.30
CA TRP A 251 -21.66 20.36 10.54
C TRP A 251 -20.82 19.82 11.69
N ALA A 252 -20.81 20.55 12.80
CA ALA A 252 -20.43 20.00 14.10
C ALA A 252 -21.69 19.48 14.80
N GLU A 253 -21.81 18.17 14.92
CA GLU A 253 -22.91 17.50 15.58
C GLU A 253 -22.57 17.21 17.03
N ILE A 254 -23.42 17.66 17.95
CA ILE A 254 -23.24 17.45 19.38
C ILE A 254 -24.20 16.36 19.87
N TRP A 255 -23.64 15.32 20.45
CA TRP A 255 -24.33 14.11 20.86
C TRP A 255 -24.27 13.95 22.37
N VAL A 256 -25.36 13.43 22.95
CA VAL A 256 -25.44 13.08 24.36
C VAL A 256 -25.97 11.66 24.53
N SER A 257 -25.39 10.90 25.46
CA SER A 257 -25.87 9.56 25.81
C SER A 257 -25.70 9.27 27.30
N THR A 258 -26.47 8.30 27.79
CA THR A 258 -26.36 7.73 29.14
C THR A 258 -26.17 6.21 29.10
N ASP A 259 -25.78 5.70 27.93
CA ASP A 259 -25.63 4.27 27.63
C ASP A 259 -24.68 3.58 28.59
N GLY A 260 -25.20 2.61 29.34
CA GLY A 260 -24.45 1.88 30.36
C GLY A 260 -24.03 2.73 31.58
N LEU A 261 -24.52 3.97 31.69
CA LEU A 261 -24.12 4.95 32.72
C LEU A 261 -25.20 5.13 33.79
N SER A 262 -26.41 5.58 33.42
CA SER A 262 -27.46 5.97 34.40
C SER A 262 -28.87 5.44 34.14
N ASP A 263 -29.12 4.68 33.05
CA ASP A 263 -30.43 4.09 32.68
C ASP A 263 -31.58 5.13 32.81
N SER A 264 -31.24 6.39 32.50
CA SER A 264 -32.06 7.58 32.73
C SER A 264 -31.99 8.50 31.52
N ALA A 265 -33.13 8.74 30.89
CA ALA A 265 -33.21 9.67 29.76
C ALA A 265 -32.70 11.08 30.09
N VAL A 266 -32.13 11.75 29.09
CA VAL A 266 -31.71 13.14 29.16
C VAL A 266 -32.94 14.06 29.13
N ASN A 267 -32.89 15.17 29.88
CA ASN A 267 -33.91 16.21 29.96
C ASN A 267 -33.39 17.59 29.50
N GLY A 268 -32.07 17.79 29.47
CA GLY A 268 -31.42 18.97 28.89
C GLY A 268 -29.90 18.86 28.86
N ALA A 269 -29.25 19.72 28.07
CA ALA A 269 -27.80 19.78 27.97
C ALA A 269 -27.35 21.22 27.69
N THR A 270 -26.27 21.67 28.32
CA THR A 270 -25.60 22.95 28.03
C THR A 270 -24.16 22.66 27.66
N VAL A 271 -23.72 23.22 26.53
CA VAL A 271 -22.40 22.98 25.92
C VAL A 271 -22.05 24.19 25.07
N SER A 272 -20.77 24.57 25.06
CA SER A 272 -20.26 25.60 24.16
C SER A 272 -19.14 25.02 23.31
N LEU A 273 -18.92 25.59 22.13
CA LEU A 273 -17.89 25.18 21.17
C LEU A 273 -16.96 26.37 20.90
N ASP A 274 -15.65 26.11 20.91
CA ASP A 274 -14.62 27.04 20.46
C ASP A 274 -14.24 26.69 19.02
N TYR A 275 -14.11 27.68 18.14
CA TYR A 275 -13.66 27.50 16.76
C TYR A 275 -12.75 28.64 16.30
N ASN A 276 -11.87 28.34 15.36
CA ASN A 276 -10.94 29.34 14.82
C ASN A 276 -11.62 30.15 13.71
N THR A 277 -11.87 31.43 14.02
CA THR A 277 -12.54 32.39 13.13
C THR A 277 -11.71 32.75 11.90
N ASN A 278 -10.44 32.36 11.83
CA ASN A 278 -9.65 32.56 10.62
C ASN A 278 -10.05 31.61 9.50
N TYR A 279 -10.67 30.47 9.82
CA TYR A 279 -10.96 29.42 8.86
C TYR A 279 -12.45 29.30 8.54
N PHE A 280 -13.31 29.43 9.55
CA PHE A 280 -14.75 29.30 9.38
C PHE A 280 -15.54 30.29 10.24
N THR A 281 -16.73 30.60 9.78
CA THR A 281 -17.79 31.28 10.53
C THR A 281 -18.91 30.29 10.86
N ALA A 282 -19.38 30.26 12.12
CA ALA A 282 -20.60 29.55 12.48
C ALA A 282 -21.84 30.32 11.96
N THR A 283 -22.65 29.70 11.11
CA THR A 283 -23.75 30.39 10.41
C THR A 283 -25.15 29.91 10.77
N GLU A 284 -25.29 28.68 11.24
CA GLU A 284 -26.58 28.08 11.57
C GLU A 284 -26.48 27.15 12.76
N VAL A 285 -27.50 27.13 13.61
CA VAL A 285 -27.69 26.10 14.64
C VAL A 285 -29.02 25.42 14.40
N GLN A 286 -28.99 24.10 14.23
CA GLN A 286 -30.17 23.26 14.12
C GLN A 286 -30.33 22.41 15.37
N ALA A 287 -31.49 22.52 16.02
CA ALA A 287 -31.81 21.69 17.17
C ALA A 287 -32.08 20.24 16.75
N GLY A 288 -31.57 19.27 17.51
CA GLY A 288 -31.94 17.88 17.33
C GLY A 288 -33.45 17.66 17.53
N PRO A 289 -34.06 16.62 16.94
CA PRO A 289 -35.52 16.45 16.92
C PRO A 289 -36.16 16.43 18.32
N ALA A 290 -35.46 15.84 19.31
CA ALA A 290 -35.91 15.74 20.69
C ALA A 290 -35.75 17.03 21.50
N PHE A 291 -35.01 18.03 21.01
CA PHE A 291 -34.60 19.19 21.79
C PHE A 291 -35.16 20.51 21.25
N THR A 292 -35.37 21.46 22.15
CA THR A 292 -35.45 22.89 21.85
C THR A 292 -34.14 23.51 22.32
N VAL A 293 -33.42 24.18 21.41
CA VAL A 293 -32.10 24.76 21.68
C VAL A 293 -32.22 26.28 21.66
N ASN A 294 -31.73 26.91 22.73
CA ASN A 294 -31.36 28.32 22.73
C ASN A 294 -29.88 28.41 22.43
N ASN A 295 -29.48 29.26 21.49
CA ASN A 295 -28.09 29.40 21.10
C ASN A 295 -27.66 30.87 20.96
N SER A 296 -26.34 31.10 21.07
CA SER A 296 -25.68 32.34 20.67
C SER A 296 -24.40 32.01 19.91
N ILE A 297 -24.13 32.77 18.84
CA ILE A 297 -22.90 32.70 18.07
C ILE A 297 -22.16 34.02 18.27
N ASP A 298 -20.95 33.96 18.81
CA ASP A 298 -20.02 35.08 18.93
C ASP A 298 -18.80 34.84 18.02
N ASP A 299 -18.95 35.25 16.77
CA ASP A 299 -17.94 35.08 15.73
C ASP A 299 -16.73 36.00 15.91
N ALA A 300 -16.77 36.97 16.84
CA ALA A 300 -15.59 37.78 17.15
C ALA A 300 -14.63 37.05 18.11
N THR A 301 -15.14 36.10 18.87
CA THR A 301 -14.39 35.32 19.86
C THR A 301 -14.27 33.84 19.48
N GLY A 302 -14.99 33.39 18.44
CA GLY A 302 -15.00 32.00 18.02
C GLY A 302 -15.82 31.10 18.93
N LEU A 303 -16.88 31.62 19.57
CA LEU A 303 -17.65 30.88 20.57
C LEU A 303 -19.09 30.63 20.10
N VAL A 304 -19.54 29.37 20.17
CA VAL A 304 -20.96 29.00 20.02
C VAL A 304 -21.49 28.43 21.32
N SER A 305 -22.43 29.10 21.97
CA SER A 305 -23.05 28.61 23.20
C SER A 305 -24.40 27.97 22.92
N LEU A 306 -24.64 26.77 23.44
CA LEU A 306 -25.85 25.98 23.24
C LEU A 306 -26.48 25.59 24.58
N SER A 307 -27.79 25.82 24.72
CA SER A 307 -28.58 25.35 25.86
C SER A 307 -29.86 24.67 25.37
N ALA A 308 -29.89 23.34 25.51
CA ALA A 308 -30.93 22.45 25.00
C ALA A 308 -31.85 21.96 26.12
N THR A 309 -33.15 21.89 25.84
CA THR A 309 -34.18 21.31 26.72
C THR A 309 -35.04 20.33 25.93
N VAL A 310 -35.36 19.18 26.51
CA VAL A 310 -36.13 18.13 25.84
C VAL A 310 -37.59 18.54 25.62
N ARG A 311 -38.13 18.17 24.46
CA ARG A 311 -39.53 18.38 24.06
C ARG A 311 -40.42 17.30 24.67
N ASN A 312 -41.68 17.67 24.93
CA ASN A 312 -42.67 16.72 25.45
C ASN A 312 -42.84 15.49 24.53
N GLY A 313 -42.77 14.30 25.11
CA GLY A 313 -43.00 13.03 24.41
C GLY A 313 -41.74 12.33 23.90
N PHE A 314 -40.55 12.88 24.18
CA PHE A 314 -39.26 12.26 23.90
C PHE A 314 -38.59 11.78 25.19
N THR A 315 -37.76 10.75 25.06
CA THR A 315 -36.91 10.20 26.13
C THR A 315 -35.50 9.96 25.56
N PRO A 316 -34.80 11.03 25.13
CA PRO A 316 -33.57 10.89 24.36
C PRO A 316 -32.39 10.48 25.24
N GLY A 317 -31.47 9.71 24.68
CA GLY A 317 -30.16 9.46 25.26
C GLY A 317 -30.13 8.33 26.30
N ASP A 318 -31.24 7.61 26.46
CA ASP A 318 -31.35 6.42 27.30
C ASP A 318 -30.88 5.21 26.49
N ASP A 319 -29.72 4.65 26.83
CA ASP A 319 -29.06 3.56 26.09
C ASP A 319 -28.93 3.80 24.56
N ALA A 320 -28.82 5.07 24.15
CA ALA A 320 -28.70 5.49 22.75
C ALA A 320 -27.97 6.84 22.62
N GLN A 321 -27.45 7.13 21.42
CA GLN A 321 -26.82 8.42 21.09
C GLN A 321 -27.89 9.41 20.62
N ALA A 322 -28.18 10.44 21.42
CA ALA A 322 -29.16 11.47 21.07
C ALA A 322 -28.49 12.74 20.53
N LEU A 323 -28.96 13.23 19.39
CA LEU A 323 -28.46 14.48 18.82
C LEU A 323 -29.03 15.67 19.61
N VAL A 324 -28.16 16.46 20.23
CA VAL A 324 -28.52 17.72 20.92
C VAL A 324 -28.77 18.82 19.91
N ALA A 325 -27.77 19.09 19.06
CA ALA A 325 -27.80 20.13 18.05
C ALA A 325 -26.73 19.88 16.97
N ARG A 326 -26.86 20.58 15.85
CA ARG A 326 -25.82 20.72 14.82
C ARG A 326 -25.49 22.19 14.63
N VAL A 327 -24.22 22.51 14.49
CA VAL A 327 -23.74 23.85 14.16
C VAL A 327 -23.12 23.83 12.76
N ARG A 328 -23.62 24.65 11.84
CA ARG A 328 -23.08 24.77 10.49
C ARG A 328 -21.90 25.74 10.53
N PHE A 329 -20.78 25.27 10.01
CA PHE A 329 -19.61 26.08 9.76
C PHE A 329 -19.44 26.26 8.25
N THR A 330 -19.22 27.51 7.84
CA THR A 330 -19.05 27.89 6.44
C THR A 330 -17.91 28.88 6.33
N SER A 331 -17.08 28.71 5.31
CA SER A 331 -16.02 29.65 5.00
C SER A 331 -16.62 30.89 4.32
N THR A 332 -16.40 32.06 4.90
CA THR A 332 -16.94 33.35 4.43
C THR A 332 -15.83 34.23 3.88
N ALA A 333 -16.21 35.34 3.24
CA ALA A 333 -15.24 36.30 2.70
C ALA A 333 -14.44 37.06 3.79
N ASN A 334 -14.82 36.94 5.07
CA ASN A 334 -14.06 37.53 6.17
C ASN A 334 -13.04 36.56 6.77
N ASP A 335 -13.10 35.28 6.40
CA ASP A 335 -12.25 34.23 6.92
C ASP A 335 -11.00 34.17 6.04
N PRO A 336 -9.80 34.54 6.54
CA PRO A 336 -8.59 34.61 5.73
C PRO A 336 -8.19 33.26 5.12
N GLY A 337 -8.55 32.13 5.73
CA GLY A 337 -8.22 30.80 5.23
C GLY A 337 -6.85 30.28 5.69
N LEU A 338 -6.48 29.11 5.19
CA LEU A 338 -5.17 28.50 5.37
C LEU A 338 -4.25 28.87 4.19
N PRO A 339 -3.03 29.35 4.44
CA PRO A 339 -2.12 29.72 3.36
C PRO A 339 -1.54 28.50 2.65
N VAL A 340 -1.41 28.55 1.32
CA VAL A 340 -0.76 27.49 0.51
C VAL A 340 0.78 27.57 0.54
N GLY A 341 1.36 28.70 0.97
CA GLY A 341 2.79 28.78 1.29
C GLY A 341 3.76 28.93 0.12
N LEU A 342 3.49 29.83 -0.83
CA LEU A 342 4.31 30.02 -2.03
C LEU A 342 5.79 30.37 -1.82
N ASP A 343 6.18 30.79 -0.62
CA ASP A 343 7.56 31.20 -0.31
C ASP A 343 8.33 30.15 0.50
N ASP A 344 7.72 29.00 0.78
CA ASP A 344 8.29 27.95 1.63
C ASP A 344 8.12 26.56 0.99
N PRO A 345 9.18 25.77 0.86
CA PRO A 345 9.12 24.45 0.25
C PRO A 345 8.34 23.40 1.05
N SER A 346 7.80 23.72 2.23
CA SER A 346 7.18 22.76 3.17
C SER A 346 5.75 23.08 3.63
N ILE A 347 5.12 24.17 3.18
CA ILE A 347 3.93 24.74 3.85
C ILE A 347 2.56 24.14 3.44
N ILE A 348 2.46 23.27 2.42
CA ILE A 348 1.17 22.55 2.22
C ILE A 348 1.03 21.53 3.34
N SER A 349 0.33 21.93 4.40
CA SER A 349 0.14 21.19 5.64
C SER A 349 -1.27 21.50 6.18
N PRO A 350 -1.85 20.58 6.98
CA PRO A 350 -3.12 20.88 7.61
C PRO A 350 -2.96 22.00 8.65
N ALA A 351 -4.07 22.56 9.11
CA ALA A 351 -4.09 23.52 10.20
C ALA A 351 -3.30 22.94 11.40
N PRO A 352 -2.35 23.70 11.97
CA PRO A 352 -1.41 23.18 12.96
C PRO A 352 -2.04 22.77 14.31
N ASP A 353 -3.34 23.01 14.54
CA ASP A 353 -4.06 22.67 15.77
C ASP A 353 -5.59 22.61 15.57
N GLN A 354 -6.29 22.14 16.63
CA GLN A 354 -7.75 22.07 16.75
C GLN A 354 -8.45 23.38 16.38
N TRP A 355 -8.90 23.42 15.14
CA TRP A 355 -9.69 24.50 14.57
C TRP A 355 -11.15 24.50 15.09
N LEU A 356 -11.57 23.45 15.80
CA LEU A 356 -12.89 23.28 16.43
C LEU A 356 -12.81 22.32 17.64
N ALA A 357 -13.37 22.72 18.79
CA ALA A 357 -13.38 21.93 20.03
C ALA A 357 -14.63 22.19 20.88
N ILE A 358 -14.95 21.28 21.81
CA ILE A 358 -15.88 21.62 22.90
C ILE A 358 -15.16 22.55 23.87
N SER A 359 -15.74 23.72 24.13
CA SER A 359 -15.07 24.77 24.90
C SER A 359 -14.80 24.32 26.34
N PRO A 360 -13.52 24.26 26.77
CA PRO A 360 -13.17 23.91 28.14
C PRO A 360 -13.36 25.09 29.11
N GLN A 361 -13.63 26.30 28.59
CA GLN A 361 -13.74 27.54 29.36
C GLN A 361 -15.18 27.82 29.83
N GLU A 362 -16.17 27.16 29.22
CA GLU A 362 -17.60 27.38 29.47
C GLU A 362 -18.24 26.26 30.31
N GLU A 363 -19.38 26.56 30.93
CA GLU A 363 -20.09 25.57 31.76
C GLU A 363 -20.72 24.45 30.91
N ILE A 364 -20.23 23.23 31.09
CA ILE A 364 -20.82 22.01 30.51
C ILE A 364 -21.75 21.36 31.54
N SER A 365 -23.00 21.10 31.18
CA SER A 365 -23.95 20.39 32.06
C SER A 365 -24.92 19.51 31.30
N VAL A 366 -25.31 18.39 31.90
CA VAL A 366 -26.39 17.51 31.44
C VAL A 366 -27.41 17.38 32.57
N VAL A 367 -28.69 17.43 32.23
CA VAL A 367 -29.82 17.30 33.17
C VAL A 367 -30.54 16.01 32.84
N LEU A 368 -30.64 15.07 33.78
CA LEU A 368 -31.36 13.81 33.58
C LEU A 368 -32.83 13.90 34.00
N ALA A 369 -33.67 13.04 33.44
CA ALA A 369 -35.10 13.00 33.74
C ALA A 369 -35.34 12.54 35.19
N GLY A 370 -35.97 13.41 36.00
CA GLY A 370 -36.24 13.11 37.42
C GLY A 370 -35.08 13.40 38.37
N SER A 371 -33.90 13.72 37.83
CA SER A 371 -32.69 14.17 38.53
C SER A 371 -32.47 15.68 38.31
N GLY A 372 -31.61 16.31 39.12
CA GLY A 372 -31.09 17.65 38.79
C GLY A 372 -30.00 17.58 37.70
N SER A 373 -29.22 18.65 37.52
CA SER A 373 -27.98 18.59 36.74
C SER A 373 -27.00 17.57 37.33
N THR A 374 -26.28 16.87 36.47
CA THR A 374 -25.18 15.97 36.83
C THR A 374 -23.86 16.75 36.90
N SER A 375 -23.00 16.38 37.85
CA SER A 375 -21.66 16.94 37.97
C SER A 375 -20.56 16.05 37.39
N ASN A 376 -20.91 14.84 36.94
CA ASN A 376 -19.97 13.82 36.48
C ASN A 376 -20.32 13.41 35.04
N ILE A 377 -19.76 14.16 34.08
CA ILE A 377 -20.03 14.03 32.63
C ILE A 377 -18.73 13.64 31.95
N LEU A 378 -18.77 12.61 31.11
CA LEU A 378 -17.67 12.29 30.21
C LEU A 378 -17.80 13.18 28.98
N VAL A 379 -16.77 13.96 28.67
CA VAL A 379 -16.66 14.67 27.39
C VAL A 379 -15.73 13.85 26.52
N GLY A 380 -16.24 13.38 25.39
CA GLY A 380 -15.46 12.61 24.42
C GLY A 380 -14.46 13.50 23.69
N ASP A 381 -13.57 12.85 22.95
CA ASP A 381 -12.51 13.53 22.22
C ASP A 381 -13.09 14.51 21.21
N ASP A 382 -12.31 15.57 20.99
CA ASP A 382 -12.50 16.51 19.91
C ASP A 382 -12.42 15.79 18.55
N PRO A 383 -12.89 16.41 17.45
CA PRO A 383 -12.98 15.74 16.18
C PRO A 383 -11.57 15.57 15.59
N GLU A 384 -11.23 14.36 15.16
CA GLU A 384 -9.97 14.03 14.48
C GLU A 384 -9.91 14.52 13.02
N THR A 385 -10.77 15.47 12.65
CA THR A 385 -10.86 15.97 11.27
C THR A 385 -9.73 16.94 10.97
N GLU A 386 -8.89 16.59 10.01
CA GLU A 386 -7.86 17.49 9.50
C GLU A 386 -8.48 18.60 8.65
N LEU A 387 -7.90 19.80 8.72
CA LEU A 387 -8.32 20.96 7.93
C LEU A 387 -7.19 21.36 6.99
N TRP A 388 -7.39 21.22 5.68
CA TRP A 388 -6.37 21.48 4.67
C TRP A 388 -6.65 22.78 3.88
N PRO A 389 -5.60 23.49 3.41
CA PRO A 389 -5.76 24.59 2.49
C PRO A 389 -6.31 24.10 1.13
N VAL A 390 -6.98 24.98 0.39
CA VAL A 390 -7.30 24.71 -1.02
C VAL A 390 -6.04 24.95 -1.84
N MET A 391 -5.23 23.90 -2.04
CA MET A 391 -3.91 23.95 -2.69
C MET A 391 -3.88 24.63 -4.08
N TYR A 392 -5.02 24.72 -4.76
CA TYR A 392 -5.15 25.34 -6.07
C TYR A 392 -5.41 26.86 -6.01
N ASP A 393 -5.82 27.42 -4.87
CA ASP A 393 -5.94 28.88 -4.63
C ASP A 393 -4.60 29.43 -4.18
N LEU A 394 -3.63 29.40 -5.09
CA LEU A 394 -2.21 29.66 -4.83
C LEU A 394 -1.95 31.03 -4.18
N ASN A 395 -2.83 32.00 -4.38
CA ASN A 395 -2.70 33.35 -3.82
C ASN A 395 -3.66 33.66 -2.64
N ASP A 396 -4.34 32.64 -2.11
CA ASP A 396 -5.32 32.73 -1.03
C ASP A 396 -6.42 33.79 -1.27
N SER A 397 -6.82 34.01 -2.53
CA SER A 397 -7.81 35.04 -2.90
C SER A 397 -9.26 34.62 -2.65
N GLY A 398 -9.50 33.34 -2.34
CA GLY A 398 -10.81 32.73 -2.26
C GLY A 398 -11.37 32.31 -3.63
N GLN A 399 -10.56 32.30 -4.70
CA GLN A 399 -10.97 31.94 -6.05
C GLN A 399 -9.81 31.30 -6.83
N ILE A 400 -10.03 30.10 -7.38
CA ILE A 400 -9.07 29.45 -8.29
C ILE A 400 -9.23 30.07 -9.67
N GLY A 401 -8.42 31.08 -9.96
CA GLY A 401 -8.64 32.00 -11.05
C GLY A 401 -7.44 32.24 -11.96
N ARG A 402 -7.54 33.31 -12.74
CA ARG A 402 -6.48 33.68 -13.71
C ARG A 402 -5.18 34.10 -13.04
N ASP A 403 -5.27 34.61 -11.82
CA ASP A 403 -4.09 35.04 -11.06
C ASP A 403 -3.32 33.81 -10.55
N ASP A 404 -4.03 32.76 -10.13
CA ASP A 404 -3.44 31.45 -9.78
C ASP A 404 -2.86 30.75 -11.00
N LEU A 405 -3.56 30.80 -12.13
CA LEU A 405 -3.04 30.28 -13.40
C LEU A 405 -1.74 31.01 -13.80
N SER A 406 -1.65 32.32 -13.54
CA SER A 406 -0.40 33.05 -13.78
C SER A 406 0.73 32.51 -12.92
N ILE A 407 0.48 32.26 -11.63
CA ILE A 407 1.46 31.70 -10.68
C ILE A 407 1.90 30.30 -11.13
N PHE A 408 0.94 29.45 -11.53
CA PHE A 408 1.22 28.11 -12.05
C PHE A 408 2.05 28.14 -13.33
N THR A 409 1.66 28.97 -14.31
CA THR A 409 2.37 29.05 -15.61
C THR A 409 3.80 29.59 -15.49
N ASP A 410 4.12 30.36 -14.45
CA ASP A 410 5.48 30.85 -14.21
C ASP A 410 6.47 29.72 -13.86
N VAL A 411 5.96 28.62 -13.30
CA VAL A 411 6.73 27.43 -12.89
C VAL A 411 6.41 26.17 -13.70
N PHE A 412 5.51 26.24 -14.67
CA PHE A 412 5.17 25.14 -15.57
C PHE A 412 6.39 24.61 -16.35
N LEU A 413 6.50 23.28 -16.46
CA LEU A 413 7.63 22.51 -16.99
C LEU A 413 8.95 22.65 -16.19
N ARG A 414 8.89 23.11 -14.93
CA ARG A 414 10.04 23.12 -14.03
C ARG A 414 10.06 21.90 -13.12
N THR A 415 11.24 21.52 -12.67
CA THR A 415 11.45 20.57 -11.57
C THR A 415 11.32 21.30 -10.23
N VAL A 416 10.79 20.60 -9.24
CA VAL A 416 10.72 21.07 -7.86
C VAL A 416 12.12 21.42 -7.33
N SER A 417 12.24 22.58 -6.68
CA SER A 417 13.54 23.12 -6.26
C SER A 417 13.42 24.06 -5.07
N THR A 418 14.29 23.88 -4.09
CA THR A 418 14.39 24.74 -2.89
C THR A 418 14.80 26.19 -3.21
N GLU A 419 15.41 26.43 -4.38
CA GLU A 419 15.78 27.77 -4.85
C GLU A 419 14.57 28.56 -5.39
N LEU A 420 13.48 27.86 -5.72
CA LEU A 420 12.20 28.43 -6.14
C LEU A 420 11.08 27.74 -5.34
N PRO A 421 10.89 28.08 -4.05
CA PRO A 421 9.97 27.38 -3.13
C PRO A 421 8.55 27.16 -3.68
N ARG A 422 8.01 28.13 -4.42
CA ARG A 422 6.70 28.03 -5.09
C ARG A 422 6.57 26.85 -6.06
N THR A 423 7.66 26.22 -6.50
CA THR A 423 7.62 24.99 -7.29
C THR A 423 7.02 23.82 -6.49
N PHE A 424 7.26 23.73 -5.18
CA PHE A 424 6.64 22.71 -4.31
C PHE A 424 5.12 22.89 -4.24
N ALA A 425 4.66 24.14 -4.08
CA ALA A 425 3.24 24.45 -4.02
C ALA A 425 2.46 24.21 -5.33
N ASN A 426 3.16 23.97 -6.44
CA ASN A 426 2.57 23.76 -7.77
C ASN A 426 2.78 22.33 -8.30
N ASP A 427 3.44 21.47 -7.53
CA ASP A 427 3.62 20.03 -7.78
C ASP A 427 2.49 19.29 -7.07
N PHE A 428 1.29 19.39 -7.63
CA PHE A 428 0.06 18.91 -7.02
C PHE A 428 0.00 17.38 -6.95
N ASP A 429 0.76 16.68 -7.81
CA ASP A 429 0.88 15.22 -7.83
C ASP A 429 2.14 14.68 -7.13
N LEU A 430 2.97 15.57 -6.56
CA LEU A 430 4.25 15.24 -5.92
C LEU A 430 5.22 14.44 -6.80
N SER A 431 5.13 14.57 -8.12
CA SER A 431 6.04 13.90 -9.07
C SER A 431 7.44 14.51 -9.10
N GLY A 432 7.65 15.64 -8.41
CA GLY A 432 8.87 16.43 -8.47
C GLY A 432 8.97 17.29 -9.73
N ARG A 433 7.92 17.38 -10.55
CA ARG A 433 7.89 18.12 -11.81
C ARG A 433 6.51 18.72 -12.08
N ILE A 434 6.46 20.05 -12.21
CA ILE A 434 5.25 20.77 -12.59
C ILE A 434 4.99 20.55 -14.08
N ASN A 435 4.02 19.71 -14.42
CA ASN A 435 3.77 19.25 -15.78
C ASN A 435 2.27 19.20 -16.12
N PHE A 436 1.91 18.53 -17.22
CA PHE A 436 0.52 18.45 -17.68
C PHE A 436 -0.41 17.71 -16.70
N ALA A 437 0.11 16.82 -15.85
CA ALA A 437 -0.64 16.18 -14.77
C ALA A 437 -1.11 17.22 -13.74
N ASP A 438 -0.20 18.07 -13.25
CA ASP A 438 -0.54 19.18 -12.36
C ASP A 438 -1.48 20.19 -13.03
N PHE A 439 -1.26 20.46 -14.32
CA PHE A 439 -2.15 21.36 -15.07
C PHE A 439 -3.56 20.78 -15.23
N SER A 440 -3.69 19.46 -15.30
CA SER A 440 -4.98 18.78 -15.37
C SER A 440 -5.72 18.87 -14.04
N LEU A 441 -5.03 18.66 -12.91
CA LEU A 441 -5.57 18.85 -11.57
C LEU A 441 -5.98 20.32 -11.32
N PHE A 442 -5.12 21.26 -11.70
CA PHE A 442 -5.44 22.69 -11.64
C PHE A 442 -6.64 23.04 -12.53
N GLY A 443 -6.66 22.54 -13.76
CA GLY A 443 -7.71 22.78 -14.74
C GLY A 443 -9.08 22.22 -14.32
N ALA A 444 -9.10 21.05 -13.66
CA ALA A 444 -10.31 20.45 -13.11
C ALA A 444 -10.94 21.33 -12.01
N ASN A 445 -10.12 22.11 -11.30
CA ASN A 445 -10.57 23.00 -10.24
C ASN A 445 -10.70 24.47 -10.66
N PHE A 446 -10.35 24.81 -11.90
CA PHE A 446 -10.36 26.19 -12.38
C PHE A 446 -11.76 26.80 -12.39
N GLY A 447 -11.90 27.97 -11.78
CA GLY A 447 -13.16 28.70 -11.67
C GLY A 447 -13.98 28.37 -10.42
N PHE A 448 -13.53 27.45 -9.56
CA PHE A 448 -14.10 27.31 -8.24
C PHE A 448 -13.81 28.54 -7.38
N GLN A 449 -14.76 28.82 -6.50
CA GLN A 449 -14.72 29.90 -5.52
C GLN A 449 -15.14 29.34 -4.16
N ARG A 450 -14.83 30.07 -3.08
CA ARG A 450 -15.12 29.68 -1.69
C ARG A 450 -16.56 29.20 -1.43
N ASP A 451 -17.55 29.72 -2.14
CA ASP A 451 -18.98 29.35 -2.00
C ASP A 451 -19.46 28.27 -3.00
N SER A 452 -18.54 27.63 -3.70
CA SER A 452 -18.86 26.60 -4.70
C SER A 452 -19.39 25.33 -4.05
N ALA A 453 -20.62 24.95 -4.41
CA ALA A 453 -21.30 23.79 -3.84
C ALA A 453 -20.76 22.43 -4.32
N GLN A 454 -20.00 22.38 -5.42
CA GLN A 454 -19.40 21.15 -5.91
C GLN A 454 -18.11 20.84 -5.13
N PRO A 455 -17.77 19.57 -4.89
CA PRO A 455 -16.50 19.18 -4.31
C PRO A 455 -15.35 19.53 -5.27
N ARG A 456 -14.20 19.88 -4.70
CA ARG A 456 -12.95 20.04 -5.44
C ARG A 456 -12.39 18.67 -5.80
N VAL A 457 -11.62 18.60 -6.88
CA VAL A 457 -10.98 17.38 -7.38
C VAL A 457 -9.56 17.35 -6.85
N TYR A 458 -9.27 16.42 -5.95
CA TYR A 458 -7.92 16.16 -5.42
C TYR A 458 -7.36 14.86 -5.99
N LEU A 459 -6.10 14.53 -5.67
CA LEU A 459 -5.56 13.19 -5.94
C LEU A 459 -6.38 12.12 -5.20
N PRO A 460 -6.47 10.89 -5.75
CA PRO A 460 -7.18 9.78 -5.10
C PRO A 460 -6.71 9.46 -3.68
N ASN A 461 -5.44 9.70 -3.36
CA ASN A 461 -4.82 9.44 -2.05
C ASN A 461 -4.61 10.71 -1.21
N PHE A 462 -5.16 11.86 -1.61
CA PHE A 462 -5.05 13.08 -0.81
C PHE A 462 -5.80 12.92 0.54
N PRO A 463 -5.24 13.38 1.67
CA PRO A 463 -3.99 14.15 1.82
C PRO A 463 -2.75 13.30 2.19
N GLU A 464 -2.81 11.97 2.16
CA GLU A 464 -1.74 11.10 2.70
C GLU A 464 -0.32 11.45 2.21
N PRO A 465 -0.06 11.72 0.92
CA PRO A 465 1.28 12.06 0.44
C PRO A 465 1.82 13.39 0.99
N PHE A 466 0.93 14.27 1.45
CA PHE A 466 1.27 15.57 2.02
C PHE A 466 1.43 15.51 3.54
N ARG A 467 1.06 14.40 4.19
CA ARG A 467 1.27 14.24 5.62
C ARG A 467 2.77 14.14 5.90
N PRO A 468 3.31 14.93 6.84
CA PRO A 468 4.63 14.62 7.39
C PRO A 468 4.55 13.24 8.03
N ALA A 469 5.51 12.36 7.72
CA ALA A 469 5.59 11.04 8.33
C ALA A 469 5.50 11.17 9.87
N PRO A 470 4.64 10.39 10.56
CA PRO A 470 4.47 10.50 12.00
C PRO A 470 5.82 10.42 12.72
N LEU A 471 6.10 11.41 13.57
CA LEU A 471 7.17 11.33 14.54
C LEU A 471 6.74 10.32 15.61
N GLU A 472 7.07 9.04 15.40
CA GLU A 472 6.98 7.98 16.40
C GLU A 472 7.92 8.30 17.58
N LEU A 473 7.41 9.08 18.54
CA LEU A 473 8.03 9.30 19.84
C LEU A 473 7.81 8.04 20.66
N GLY A 474 8.85 7.21 20.77
CA GLY A 474 8.81 5.93 21.46
C GLY A 474 8.13 5.96 22.84
N ALA A 475 6.87 5.52 22.87
CA ALA A 475 6.16 5.08 24.04
C ALA A 475 5.73 3.63 23.77
N ALA A 476 6.25 2.69 24.56
CA ALA A 476 5.90 1.29 24.46
C ALA A 476 4.39 1.11 24.68
N LEU A 477 3.66 0.71 23.63
CA LEU A 477 2.28 0.24 23.73
C LEU A 477 2.31 -1.28 23.84
N ASP A 478 1.81 -1.77 24.98
CA ASP A 478 1.55 -3.17 25.27
C ASP A 478 0.41 -3.65 24.36
N GLY A 479 0.76 -4.12 23.15
CA GLY A 479 -0.16 -4.63 22.14
C GLY A 479 0.51 -5.13 20.85
N ASP A 480 1.77 -5.60 20.93
CA ASP A 480 2.55 -6.05 19.78
C ASP A 480 1.82 -7.12 18.94
N LEU A 481 2.01 -7.07 17.63
CA LEU A 481 1.64 -8.11 16.68
C LEU A 481 2.26 -9.47 17.08
N VAL A 482 1.41 -10.48 17.35
CA VAL A 482 1.84 -11.84 17.69
C VAL A 482 1.32 -12.82 16.64
N ALA A 483 2.24 -13.33 15.81
CA ALA A 483 1.98 -14.45 14.94
C ALA A 483 1.96 -15.77 15.71
N VAL A 484 1.05 -16.69 15.39
CA VAL A 484 0.80 -17.96 16.08
C VAL A 484 0.93 -19.12 15.11
N ASP A 485 1.69 -20.17 15.48
CA ASP A 485 1.91 -21.33 14.61
C ASP A 485 0.60 -22.01 14.14
N ASP A 486 0.59 -22.43 12.87
CA ASP A 486 -0.54 -23.06 12.20
C ASP A 486 -0.37 -24.54 11.94
N THR A 487 -1.50 -25.22 11.72
CA THR A 487 -1.49 -26.59 11.20
C THR A 487 -2.59 -26.81 10.18
N ILE A 488 -2.19 -27.23 8.98
CA ILE A 488 -3.09 -27.50 7.84
C ILE A 488 -2.92 -28.97 7.43
N THR A 489 -3.99 -29.63 7.00
CA THR A 489 -3.94 -31.02 6.48
C THR A 489 -4.44 -31.07 5.06
N MET A 490 -3.72 -31.76 4.18
CA MET A 490 -4.05 -31.95 2.77
C MET A 490 -3.61 -33.32 2.26
N ARG A 491 -4.01 -33.69 1.04
CA ARG A 491 -3.58 -34.96 0.41
C ARG A 491 -2.40 -34.74 -0.52
N LYS A 492 -1.64 -35.82 -0.79
CA LYS A 492 -0.45 -35.82 -1.66
C LYS A 492 -0.72 -35.34 -3.09
N ASP A 493 -1.96 -35.47 -3.55
CA ASP A 493 -2.44 -35.23 -4.92
C ASP A 493 -3.19 -33.90 -5.05
N ARG A 494 -3.21 -33.06 -4.00
CA ARG A 494 -3.80 -31.72 -4.08
C ARG A 494 -2.92 -30.80 -4.93
N GLY A 495 -3.56 -29.96 -5.74
CA GLY A 495 -2.91 -28.85 -6.43
C GLY A 495 -2.61 -27.69 -5.47
N PHE A 496 -2.31 -26.52 -6.04
CA PHE A 496 -2.08 -25.30 -5.26
C PHE A 496 -3.26 -24.99 -4.34
N THR A 497 -2.95 -24.72 -3.07
CA THR A 497 -3.91 -24.43 -2.02
C THR A 497 -3.47 -23.16 -1.29
N VAL A 498 -4.39 -22.22 -1.09
CA VAL A 498 -4.17 -21.04 -0.25
C VAL A 498 -4.18 -21.47 1.22
N LEU A 499 -3.17 -21.04 1.97
CA LEU A 499 -3.05 -21.27 3.40
C LEU A 499 -3.53 -20.02 4.15
N PHE A 500 -4.67 -20.12 4.83
CA PHE A 500 -5.17 -19.07 5.71
C PHE A 500 -4.47 -19.19 7.07
N VAL A 501 -3.45 -18.37 7.30
CA VAL A 501 -2.57 -18.42 8.49
C VAL A 501 -2.78 -17.23 9.45
N LEU A 502 -3.62 -16.27 9.09
CA LEU A 502 -3.86 -15.06 9.91
C LEU A 502 -5.00 -15.24 10.93
N ASP A 503 -5.79 -16.31 10.82
CA ASP A 503 -7.03 -16.51 11.60
C ASP A 503 -6.78 -16.64 13.11
N ASN A 504 -5.57 -17.07 13.51
CA ASN A 504 -5.14 -17.30 14.89
C ASN A 504 -4.12 -16.25 15.39
N ASP A 505 -3.74 -15.29 14.55
CA ASP A 505 -2.80 -14.21 14.85
C ASP A 505 -3.47 -13.10 15.67
N GLN A 506 -2.70 -12.42 16.52
CA GLN A 506 -3.19 -11.36 17.41
C GLN A 506 -2.60 -10.01 17.07
N SER A 507 -3.45 -8.99 17.00
CA SER A 507 -3.10 -7.61 16.72
C SER A 507 -3.96 -6.64 17.54
N LEU A 508 -3.71 -5.35 17.39
CA LEU A 508 -4.58 -4.31 17.91
C LEU A 508 -5.98 -4.40 17.26
N PRO A 509 -7.05 -3.97 17.96
CA PRO A 509 -8.38 -3.88 17.38
C PRO A 509 -8.35 -3.01 16.11
N ASP A 510 -8.92 -3.52 15.03
CA ASP A 510 -9.02 -2.89 13.70
C ASP A 510 -7.69 -2.80 12.90
N ALA A 511 -6.58 -3.35 13.41
CA ALA A 511 -5.33 -3.44 12.66
C ALA A 511 -5.45 -4.45 11.51
N THR A 512 -4.98 -4.05 10.33
CA THR A 512 -4.99 -4.91 9.12
C THR A 512 -3.70 -5.71 9.06
N LEU A 513 -3.80 -7.04 9.07
CA LEU A 513 -2.65 -7.92 8.98
C LEU A 513 -2.38 -8.35 7.54
N THR A 514 -1.12 -8.26 7.14
CA THR A 514 -0.66 -8.65 5.81
C THR A 514 0.57 -9.56 5.93
N ILE A 515 0.69 -10.54 5.05
CA ILE A 515 1.88 -11.39 5.00
C ILE A 515 2.87 -10.76 4.03
N THR A 516 4.06 -10.43 4.51
CA THR A 516 5.06 -9.68 3.73
C THR A 516 6.20 -10.54 3.24
N SER A 517 6.47 -11.68 3.88
CA SER A 517 7.46 -12.64 3.40
C SER A 517 7.20 -14.07 3.90
N ILE A 518 7.79 -15.04 3.19
CA ILE A 518 7.87 -16.44 3.61
C ILE A 518 9.32 -16.93 3.56
N ASP A 519 9.70 -17.79 4.50
CA ASP A 519 10.91 -18.61 4.44
C ASP A 519 10.52 -20.06 4.16
N ASN A 520 10.81 -20.50 2.94
CA ASN A 520 10.52 -21.83 2.41
C ASN A 520 11.79 -22.68 2.20
N GLN A 521 12.94 -22.31 2.78
CA GLN A 521 14.21 -23.02 2.56
C GLN A 521 14.20 -24.49 2.99
N ASN A 522 13.31 -24.85 3.92
CA ASN A 522 13.15 -26.22 4.43
C ASN A 522 11.87 -26.90 3.93
N THR A 523 11.12 -26.24 3.04
CA THR A 523 9.88 -26.78 2.47
C THR A 523 10.20 -27.83 1.41
N ILE A 524 9.51 -28.97 1.46
CA ILE A 524 9.69 -30.10 0.53
C ILE A 524 8.80 -29.94 -0.71
N GLY A 525 7.56 -29.49 -0.52
CA GLY A 525 6.67 -29.03 -1.59
C GLY A 525 7.02 -27.60 -2.03
N PHE A 526 6.21 -27.03 -2.90
CA PHE A 526 6.41 -25.66 -3.38
C PHE A 526 5.49 -24.69 -2.65
N ALA A 527 6.05 -23.60 -2.14
CA ALA A 527 5.31 -22.53 -1.49
C ALA A 527 5.67 -21.16 -2.07
N SER A 528 4.68 -20.30 -2.30
CA SER A 528 4.85 -18.94 -2.81
C SER A 528 3.93 -17.96 -2.10
N LEU A 529 4.37 -16.71 -1.95
CA LEU A 529 3.55 -15.60 -1.46
C LEU A 529 3.05 -14.80 -2.67
N ILE A 530 1.73 -14.69 -2.85
CA ILE A 530 1.09 -13.96 -3.95
C ILE A 530 0.01 -13.06 -3.35
N ASN A 531 0.08 -11.75 -3.58
CA ASN A 531 -0.91 -10.77 -3.09
C ASN A 531 -1.22 -10.90 -1.59
N GLY A 532 -0.20 -11.12 -0.76
CA GLY A 532 -0.35 -11.28 0.69
C GLY A 532 -0.92 -12.62 1.15
N LEU A 533 -1.10 -13.59 0.23
CA LEU A 533 -1.58 -14.94 0.52
C LEU A 533 -0.49 -15.99 0.27
N ILE A 534 -0.33 -16.92 1.21
CA ILE A 534 0.58 -18.06 1.04
C ILE A 534 -0.14 -19.13 0.22
N THR A 535 0.47 -19.55 -0.88
CA THR A 535 0.04 -20.68 -1.70
C THR A 535 1.02 -21.85 -1.52
N TYR A 536 0.51 -23.07 -1.42
CA TYR A 536 1.32 -24.28 -1.27
C TYR A 536 0.82 -25.41 -2.16
N SER A 537 1.75 -26.18 -2.76
CA SER A 537 1.47 -27.38 -3.54
C SER A 537 2.49 -28.50 -3.23
N PRO A 538 2.04 -29.74 -2.97
CA PRO A 538 2.91 -30.91 -2.84
C PRO A 538 3.78 -31.21 -4.08
N MET A 539 3.39 -30.73 -5.27
CA MET A 539 4.09 -30.91 -6.56
C MET A 539 4.66 -32.34 -6.81
N GLY A 540 3.95 -33.38 -6.37
CA GLY A 540 4.39 -34.78 -6.51
C GLY A 540 5.57 -35.20 -5.62
N ALA A 541 6.12 -34.31 -4.78
CA ALA A 541 7.23 -34.63 -3.87
C ALA A 541 6.87 -35.75 -2.86
N PHE A 542 5.57 -35.99 -2.67
CA PHE A 542 5.01 -36.97 -1.74
C PHE A 542 4.34 -38.17 -2.43
N ASP A 543 4.60 -38.40 -3.72
CA ASP A 543 3.99 -39.50 -4.52
C ASP A 543 4.28 -40.90 -3.98
N HIS A 544 5.29 -41.03 -3.13
CA HIS A 544 5.63 -42.28 -2.46
C HIS A 544 4.65 -42.66 -1.33
N LEU A 545 3.79 -41.75 -0.87
CA LEU A 545 2.83 -41.99 0.22
C LEU A 545 1.62 -42.82 -0.25
N GLN A 546 1.44 -43.99 0.33
CA GLN A 546 0.28 -44.85 0.08
C GLN A 546 -0.90 -44.49 0.99
N ALA A 547 -2.11 -44.95 0.64
CA ALA A 547 -3.30 -44.77 1.46
C ALA A 547 -3.07 -45.17 2.94
N GLY A 548 -3.32 -44.24 3.86
CA GLY A 548 -3.11 -44.41 5.30
C GLY A 548 -1.70 -44.08 5.80
N GLN A 549 -0.81 -43.58 4.95
CA GLN A 549 0.47 -42.98 5.32
C GLN A 549 0.37 -41.45 5.34
N SER A 550 1.21 -40.78 6.13
CA SER A 550 1.32 -39.32 6.13
C SER A 550 2.76 -38.85 6.24
N ALA A 551 3.02 -37.63 5.74
CA ALA A 551 4.26 -36.88 5.92
C ALA A 551 3.94 -35.46 6.41
N THR A 552 4.96 -34.71 6.83
CA THR A 552 4.83 -33.31 7.26
C THR A 552 5.81 -32.43 6.51
N ASP A 553 5.36 -31.24 6.14
CA ASP A 553 6.15 -30.16 5.56
C ASP A 553 5.98 -28.88 6.38
N THR A 554 6.93 -27.94 6.31
CA THR A 554 6.93 -26.73 7.14
C THR A 554 7.52 -25.53 6.42
N LEU A 555 6.89 -24.35 6.59
CA LEU A 555 7.45 -23.05 6.20
C LEU A 555 7.21 -22.01 7.30
N THR A 556 8.01 -20.95 7.31
CA THR A 556 7.84 -19.81 8.23
C THR A 556 7.28 -18.63 7.45
N TYR A 557 6.40 -17.83 8.05
CA TYR A 557 5.89 -16.59 7.44
C TYR A 557 6.11 -15.39 8.36
N THR A 558 6.18 -14.21 7.75
CA THR A 558 6.25 -12.92 8.44
C THR A 558 4.96 -12.15 8.17
N VAL A 559 4.28 -11.74 9.24
CA VAL A 559 3.10 -10.87 9.21
C VAL A 559 3.51 -9.46 9.62
N GLU A 560 2.90 -8.47 8.97
CA GLU A 560 3.06 -7.04 9.23
C GLU A 560 1.68 -6.41 9.42
N ASP A 561 1.54 -5.55 10.44
CA ASP A 561 0.34 -4.73 10.62
C ASP A 561 0.42 -3.41 9.84
N ASP A 562 -0.67 -2.67 9.77
CA ASP A 562 -0.76 -1.37 9.11
C ASP A 562 0.03 -0.25 9.83
N GLN A 563 0.67 -0.57 10.96
CA GLN A 563 1.63 0.28 11.66
C GLN A 563 3.10 -0.12 11.42
N GLY A 564 3.35 -1.15 10.59
CA GLY A 564 4.69 -1.62 10.23
C GLY A 564 5.36 -2.51 11.29
N ASN A 565 4.63 -2.97 12.30
CA ASN A 565 5.14 -3.97 13.25
C ASN A 565 5.17 -5.33 12.57
N VAL A 566 6.24 -6.11 12.80
CA VAL A 566 6.42 -7.43 12.18
C VAL A 566 6.49 -8.56 13.21
N SER A 567 5.93 -9.73 12.87
CA SER A 567 5.96 -10.94 13.69
C SER A 567 6.10 -12.18 12.80
N THR A 568 6.63 -13.30 13.34
CA THR A 568 6.88 -14.51 12.55
C THR A 568 6.31 -15.77 13.20
N ALA A 569 5.70 -16.66 12.41
CA ALA A 569 5.20 -17.96 12.86
C ALA A 569 5.42 -19.07 11.82
N THR A 570 5.23 -20.32 12.24
CA THR A 570 5.44 -21.51 11.40
C THR A 570 4.12 -22.17 11.04
N VAL A 571 3.90 -22.49 9.77
CA VAL A 571 2.81 -23.37 9.35
C VAL A 571 3.31 -24.80 9.15
N THR A 572 2.64 -25.76 9.79
CA THR A 572 2.88 -27.20 9.63
C THR A 572 1.83 -27.81 8.69
N ILE A 573 2.27 -28.34 7.55
CA ILE A 573 1.40 -28.96 6.54
C ILE A 573 1.49 -30.49 6.68
N VAL A 574 0.38 -31.15 7.03
CA VAL A 574 0.25 -32.61 7.12
C VAL A 574 -0.27 -33.15 5.80
N ILE A 575 0.49 -34.04 5.15
CA ILE A 575 0.19 -34.58 3.81
C ILE A 575 -0.21 -36.04 3.92
N GLU A 576 -1.41 -36.38 3.48
CA GLU A 576 -1.97 -37.74 3.51
C GLU A 576 -1.84 -38.46 2.16
N GLY A 577 -1.41 -39.72 2.18
CA GLY A 577 -1.27 -40.56 0.98
C GLY A 577 -2.60 -41.12 0.45
N ALA A 578 -2.65 -41.41 -0.86
CA ALA A 578 -3.82 -41.93 -1.59
C ALA A 578 -3.44 -42.93 -2.71
N ASN A 579 -4.41 -43.70 -3.23
CA ASN A 579 -4.23 -44.64 -4.36
C ASN A 579 -5.07 -44.20 -5.56
N ASP A 580 -4.43 -43.69 -6.63
CA ASP A 580 -5.13 -43.03 -7.73
C ASP A 580 -5.35 -44.00 -8.92
N ARG A 581 -6.57 -44.54 -9.07
CA ARG A 581 -6.93 -45.57 -10.08
C ARG A 581 -7.46 -45.02 -11.42
N ALA A 582 -7.98 -43.80 -11.45
CA ALA A 582 -8.43 -43.11 -12.67
C ALA A 582 -8.42 -41.59 -12.45
N GLN A 583 -8.22 -40.77 -13.48
CA GLN A 583 -8.10 -39.31 -13.35
C GLN A 583 -9.01 -38.56 -14.34
N TYR A 584 -9.22 -37.27 -14.07
CA TYR A 584 -9.85 -36.32 -14.96
C TYR A 584 -8.83 -35.41 -15.63
N ASP A 585 -9.06 -35.12 -16.90
CA ASP A 585 -8.32 -34.11 -17.65
C ASP A 585 -9.32 -33.15 -18.31
N LEU A 586 -9.02 -31.84 -18.30
CA LEU A 586 -9.83 -30.81 -18.94
C LEU A 586 -9.01 -30.15 -20.05
N THR A 587 -9.55 -30.10 -21.27
CA THR A 587 -8.90 -29.43 -22.39
C THR A 587 -9.80 -28.39 -23.04
N VAL A 588 -9.23 -27.26 -23.44
CA VAL A 588 -9.94 -26.16 -24.11
C VAL A 588 -9.57 -26.17 -25.59
N ARG A 589 -10.57 -26.21 -26.48
CA ARG A 589 -10.39 -26.32 -27.93
C ARG A 589 -11.33 -25.39 -28.69
N ARG A 590 -10.84 -24.72 -29.74
CA ARG A 590 -11.72 -23.93 -30.65
C ARG A 590 -12.73 -24.83 -31.37
N GLU A 591 -12.27 -26.03 -31.76
CA GLU A 591 -13.06 -27.02 -32.48
C GLU A 591 -13.08 -28.37 -31.73
N PRO A 592 -14.22 -29.10 -31.73
CA PRO A 592 -14.32 -30.38 -31.03
C PRO A 592 -13.27 -31.41 -31.49
N THR A 593 -12.60 -32.09 -30.55
CA THR A 593 -11.59 -33.10 -30.87
C THR A 593 -12.21 -34.30 -31.60
N ALA A 594 -11.57 -34.76 -32.68
CA ALA A 594 -12.02 -35.98 -33.34
C ALA A 594 -11.71 -37.21 -32.47
N VAL A 595 -12.74 -37.98 -32.13
CA VAL A 595 -12.64 -39.20 -31.31
C VAL A 595 -13.12 -40.43 -32.09
N ASP A 596 -12.73 -41.62 -31.64
CA ASP A 596 -13.23 -42.86 -32.23
C ASP A 596 -14.70 -43.18 -31.83
N ALA A 597 -15.22 -44.32 -32.29
CA ALA A 597 -16.61 -44.73 -32.01
C ALA A 597 -16.92 -44.96 -30.52
N ASN A 598 -15.89 -45.13 -29.68
CA ASN A 598 -16.00 -45.28 -28.23
C ASN A 598 -15.56 -44.00 -27.49
N GLY A 599 -15.31 -42.89 -28.20
CA GLY A 599 -14.81 -41.66 -27.58
C GLY A 599 -13.36 -41.73 -27.12
N GLN A 600 -12.57 -42.73 -27.55
CA GLN A 600 -11.19 -42.90 -27.14
C GLN A 600 -10.20 -42.23 -28.10
N ILE A 601 -9.07 -41.79 -27.57
CA ILE A 601 -7.93 -41.23 -28.32
C ILE A 601 -6.61 -41.80 -27.82
N ALA A 602 -5.53 -41.68 -28.62
CA ALA A 602 -4.21 -42.26 -28.33
C ALA A 602 -3.41 -41.53 -27.22
N ALA A 603 -3.69 -40.23 -27.07
CA ALA A 603 -3.08 -39.29 -26.13
C ALA A 603 -4.03 -38.10 -26.00
N LEU A 604 -4.02 -37.41 -24.85
CA LEU A 604 -4.84 -36.22 -24.63
C LEU A 604 -4.57 -35.16 -25.71
N PRO A 605 -5.60 -34.40 -26.15
CA PRO A 605 -5.38 -33.26 -27.00
C PRO A 605 -4.58 -32.20 -26.24
N VAL A 606 -3.78 -31.42 -26.97
CA VAL A 606 -3.19 -30.19 -26.41
C VAL A 606 -4.29 -29.14 -26.41
N SER A 607 -4.46 -28.41 -25.30
CA SER A 607 -5.36 -27.26 -25.24
C SER A 607 -4.86 -26.15 -26.17
N GLU A 608 -5.70 -25.18 -26.51
CA GLU A 608 -5.24 -23.99 -27.22
C GLU A 608 -4.22 -23.24 -26.36
N ASP A 609 -3.15 -22.72 -26.96
CA ASP A 609 -2.15 -21.92 -26.23
C ASP A 609 -2.79 -20.62 -25.70
N TRP A 610 -3.68 -20.02 -26.50
CA TRP A 610 -4.45 -18.84 -26.12
C TRP A 610 -5.80 -18.76 -26.85
N LEU A 611 -6.73 -18.02 -26.25
CA LEU A 611 -8.02 -17.60 -26.80
C LEU A 611 -8.17 -16.09 -26.62
N SER A 612 -8.87 -15.43 -27.54
CA SER A 612 -9.37 -14.07 -27.26
C SER A 612 -10.72 -14.15 -26.54
N GLU A 613 -11.05 -13.14 -25.75
CA GLU A 613 -12.37 -12.98 -25.12
C GLU A 613 -13.58 -13.04 -26.09
N TRP A 614 -13.38 -12.71 -27.36
CA TRP A 614 -14.45 -12.78 -28.36
C TRP A 614 -14.59 -14.18 -29.00
N GLU A 615 -13.81 -15.18 -28.57
CA GLU A 615 -13.87 -16.54 -29.10
C GLU A 615 -14.68 -17.48 -28.20
N GLY A 616 -15.75 -18.06 -28.74
CA GLY A 616 -16.39 -19.22 -28.12
C GLY A 616 -15.58 -20.51 -28.34
N PHE A 617 -15.56 -21.39 -27.35
CA PHE A 617 -14.73 -22.60 -27.36
C PHE A 617 -15.47 -23.83 -26.77
N TRP A 618 -14.84 -24.99 -26.91
CA TRP A 618 -15.27 -26.25 -26.33
C TRP A 618 -14.37 -26.66 -25.17
N ALA A 619 -14.95 -26.80 -23.99
CA ALA A 619 -14.34 -27.47 -22.85
C ALA A 619 -14.63 -28.97 -22.95
N GLU A 620 -13.59 -29.78 -23.09
CA GLU A 620 -13.68 -31.24 -23.22
C GLU A 620 -13.18 -31.92 -21.95
N LEU A 621 -14.06 -32.71 -21.32
CA LEU A 621 -13.77 -33.47 -20.12
C LEU A 621 -13.36 -34.90 -20.49
N TRP A 622 -12.18 -35.31 -20.06
CA TRP A 622 -11.61 -36.63 -20.31
C TRP A 622 -11.48 -37.42 -19.03
N VAL A 623 -11.60 -38.74 -19.15
CA VAL A 623 -11.34 -39.69 -18.06
C VAL A 623 -10.34 -40.75 -18.51
N THR A 624 -9.33 -41.00 -17.68
CA THR A 624 -8.23 -41.92 -17.99
C THR A 624 -7.99 -42.87 -16.82
N THR A 625 -7.91 -44.19 -17.05
CA THR A 625 -7.53 -45.14 -15.98
C THR A 625 -6.00 -45.19 -15.83
N THR A 626 -5.51 -45.35 -14.61
CA THR A 626 -4.06 -45.49 -14.34
C THR A 626 -3.62 -46.94 -14.46
N GLN A 627 -2.30 -47.18 -14.46
CA GLN A 627 -1.72 -48.53 -14.53
C GLN A 627 -2.10 -49.43 -13.32
N GLU A 628 -2.72 -48.85 -12.28
CA GLU A 628 -3.15 -49.54 -11.07
C GLU A 628 -4.43 -50.37 -11.25
N THR A 629 -5.19 -50.17 -12.33
CA THR A 629 -6.38 -50.97 -12.65
C THR A 629 -6.50 -51.29 -14.13
N THR A 630 -7.02 -52.47 -14.46
CA THR A 630 -7.39 -52.85 -15.84
C THR A 630 -8.90 -52.96 -16.02
N ALA A 631 -9.66 -52.63 -14.97
CA ALA A 631 -11.11 -52.64 -15.01
C ALA A 631 -11.62 -51.41 -15.79
N PRO A 632 -12.74 -51.54 -16.50
CA PRO A 632 -13.28 -50.45 -17.29
C PRO A 632 -14.06 -49.44 -16.46
N ILE A 633 -14.18 -48.23 -17.00
CA ILE A 633 -15.01 -47.15 -16.46
C ILE A 633 -16.48 -47.52 -16.63
N ALA A 634 -17.25 -47.45 -15.54
CA ALA A 634 -18.68 -47.79 -15.48
C ALA A 634 -19.56 -46.54 -15.50
N SER A 635 -19.22 -45.54 -14.69
CA SER A 635 -19.89 -44.24 -14.62
C SER A 635 -18.87 -43.17 -14.24
N ALA A 636 -19.17 -41.91 -14.56
CA ALA A 636 -18.36 -40.77 -14.12
C ALA A 636 -19.23 -39.50 -14.01
N SER A 637 -19.00 -38.72 -12.96
CA SER A 637 -19.58 -37.39 -12.76
C SER A 637 -18.49 -36.34 -12.68
N ALA A 638 -18.74 -35.13 -13.16
CA ALA A 638 -17.78 -34.03 -13.08
C ALA A 638 -18.50 -32.69 -12.97
N THR A 639 -17.88 -31.74 -12.28
CA THR A 639 -18.31 -30.35 -12.20
C THR A 639 -17.17 -29.47 -12.65
N ILE A 640 -17.44 -28.55 -13.57
CA ILE A 640 -16.53 -27.49 -13.98
C ILE A 640 -17.04 -26.15 -13.47
N HIS A 641 -16.10 -25.28 -13.11
CA HIS A 641 -16.29 -23.87 -12.90
C HIS A 641 -15.71 -23.09 -14.10
N TYR A 642 -16.38 -22.01 -14.50
CA TYR A 642 -15.89 -21.03 -15.47
C TYR A 642 -16.27 -19.64 -15.00
N ASP A 643 -15.50 -18.63 -15.41
CA ASP A 643 -15.80 -17.25 -15.09
C ASP A 643 -17.00 -16.73 -15.90
N THR A 644 -18.01 -16.25 -15.18
CA THR A 644 -19.26 -15.73 -15.73
C THR A 644 -19.11 -14.31 -16.25
N GLU A 645 -18.02 -13.63 -15.90
CA GLU A 645 -17.64 -12.34 -16.48
C GLU A 645 -17.38 -12.49 -17.99
N TYR A 646 -16.81 -13.62 -18.43
CA TYR A 646 -16.38 -13.75 -19.83
C TYR A 646 -17.29 -14.65 -20.66
N PHE A 647 -17.84 -15.72 -20.06
CA PHE A 647 -18.51 -16.78 -20.82
C PHE A 647 -19.84 -17.22 -20.20
N THR A 648 -20.71 -17.77 -21.06
CA THR A 648 -21.93 -18.50 -20.69
C THR A 648 -21.93 -19.88 -21.33
N ALA A 649 -22.40 -20.89 -20.60
CA ALA A 649 -22.45 -22.26 -21.10
C ALA A 649 -23.74 -22.51 -21.90
N THR A 650 -23.62 -22.70 -23.21
CA THR A 650 -24.78 -22.76 -24.12
C THR A 650 -25.19 -24.16 -24.54
N GLU A 651 -24.26 -25.13 -24.50
CA GLU A 651 -24.51 -26.51 -24.92
C GLU A 651 -23.68 -27.50 -24.08
N VAL A 652 -24.29 -28.63 -23.70
CA VAL A 652 -23.60 -29.75 -23.03
C VAL A 652 -23.94 -31.04 -23.75
N THR A 653 -22.92 -31.77 -24.23
CA THR A 653 -23.10 -33.04 -24.96
C THR A 653 -22.28 -34.16 -24.32
N PRO A 654 -22.83 -35.40 -24.22
CA PRO A 654 -22.07 -36.53 -23.70
C PRO A 654 -21.06 -37.02 -24.75
N GLY A 655 -19.95 -37.59 -24.28
CA GLY A 655 -19.02 -38.30 -25.15
C GLY A 655 -19.68 -39.52 -25.83
N PRO A 656 -19.18 -40.00 -26.97
CA PRO A 656 -19.85 -41.03 -27.78
C PRO A 656 -20.18 -42.34 -27.04
N ALA A 657 -19.39 -42.69 -26.02
CA ALA A 657 -19.58 -43.90 -25.23
C ALA A 657 -20.33 -43.65 -23.92
N PHE A 658 -20.76 -42.43 -23.63
CA PHE A 658 -21.50 -42.07 -22.42
C PHE A 658 -22.93 -41.63 -22.73
N ARG A 659 -23.81 -41.73 -21.74
CA ARG A 659 -25.16 -41.15 -21.76
C ARG A 659 -25.42 -40.37 -20.48
N PHE A 660 -26.16 -39.26 -20.59
CA PHE A 660 -26.71 -38.57 -19.43
C PHE A 660 -28.07 -39.15 -19.03
N GLY A 661 -28.54 -38.81 -17.82
CA GLY A 661 -29.92 -39.04 -17.41
C GLY A 661 -30.89 -38.19 -18.23
N ASP A 662 -32.10 -38.71 -18.50
CA ASP A 662 -33.18 -37.98 -19.18
C ASP A 662 -34.18 -37.35 -18.20
N GLY A 663 -33.88 -37.37 -16.90
CA GLY A 663 -34.74 -36.92 -15.81
C GLY A 663 -35.84 -37.91 -15.42
N THR A 664 -35.87 -39.12 -16.00
CA THR A 664 -36.82 -40.19 -15.66
C THR A 664 -36.16 -41.45 -15.08
N ASP A 665 -34.83 -41.52 -15.09
CA ASP A 665 -34.00 -42.59 -14.55
C ASP A 665 -33.67 -42.29 -13.06
N ASP A 666 -33.85 -43.26 -12.15
CA ASP A 666 -33.61 -43.07 -10.71
C ASP A 666 -32.10 -43.08 -10.34
N GLU A 667 -31.22 -43.41 -11.29
CA GLU A 667 -29.77 -43.60 -11.07
C GLU A 667 -28.86 -42.53 -11.70
N LEU A 668 -29.34 -41.70 -12.63
CA LEU A 668 -28.52 -40.68 -13.33
C LEU A 668 -29.23 -39.33 -13.45
N SER A 669 -28.50 -38.25 -13.20
CA SER A 669 -29.02 -36.88 -13.35
C SER A 669 -28.86 -36.34 -14.78
N PRO A 670 -29.77 -35.48 -15.27
CA PRO A 670 -29.50 -34.68 -16.47
C PRO A 670 -28.37 -33.67 -16.20
N PRO A 671 -27.63 -33.21 -17.24
CA PRO A 671 -26.63 -32.16 -17.05
C PRO A 671 -27.29 -30.88 -16.53
N SER A 672 -26.63 -30.20 -15.60
CA SER A 672 -27.11 -28.94 -15.03
C SER A 672 -26.14 -27.81 -15.32
N VAL A 673 -26.67 -26.72 -15.86
CA VAL A 673 -25.94 -25.45 -16.05
C VAL A 673 -26.51 -24.43 -15.06
N GLU A 674 -25.66 -23.93 -14.18
CA GLU A 674 -25.95 -22.86 -13.24
C GLU A 674 -25.08 -21.64 -13.61
N ASP A 675 -25.46 -20.95 -14.70
CA ASP A 675 -24.70 -19.82 -15.25
C ASP A 675 -24.44 -18.72 -14.20
N SER A 676 -25.37 -18.43 -13.28
CA SER A 676 -25.15 -17.39 -12.26
C SER A 676 -24.05 -17.73 -11.23
N LEU A 677 -23.57 -18.97 -11.23
CA LEU A 677 -22.51 -19.47 -10.35
C LEU A 677 -21.34 -20.05 -11.17
N GLY A 678 -21.32 -19.83 -12.49
CA GLY A 678 -20.26 -20.32 -13.37
C GLY A 678 -20.11 -21.83 -13.38
N ARG A 679 -21.19 -22.61 -13.16
CA ARG A 679 -21.06 -24.05 -12.87
C ARG A 679 -21.77 -24.93 -13.89
N VAL A 680 -21.05 -25.89 -14.48
CA VAL A 680 -21.66 -27.00 -15.24
C VAL A 680 -21.36 -28.31 -14.53
N ALA A 681 -22.40 -29.09 -14.23
CA ALA A 681 -22.27 -30.43 -13.68
C ALA A 681 -22.82 -31.48 -14.65
N VAL A 682 -22.06 -32.56 -14.84
CA VAL A 682 -22.40 -33.70 -15.67
C VAL A 682 -22.36 -34.99 -14.85
N ASP A 683 -23.29 -35.89 -15.16
CA ASP A 683 -23.38 -37.23 -14.57
C ASP A 683 -23.69 -38.23 -15.70
N ALA A 684 -22.74 -39.12 -15.98
CA ALA A 684 -22.77 -39.94 -17.19
C ALA A 684 -22.43 -41.41 -16.93
N ALA A 685 -23.19 -42.31 -17.55
CA ALA A 685 -22.92 -43.75 -17.51
C ALA A 685 -22.39 -44.28 -18.84
N ALA A 686 -21.46 -45.23 -18.76
CA ALA A 686 -20.93 -45.94 -19.92
C ALA A 686 -22.03 -46.73 -20.65
N THR A 687 -22.05 -46.63 -21.98
CA THR A 687 -22.99 -47.33 -22.87
C THR A 687 -22.39 -48.58 -23.52
N THR A 688 -21.07 -48.75 -23.40
CA THR A 688 -20.30 -49.89 -23.93
C THR A 688 -19.39 -50.47 -22.84
N GLY A 689 -19.05 -51.76 -22.94
CA GLY A 689 -18.12 -52.41 -22.02
C GLY A 689 -16.67 -52.29 -22.50
N ASN A 690 -15.72 -52.21 -21.54
CA ASN A 690 -14.26 -52.10 -21.73
C ASN A 690 -13.68 -50.67 -21.93
N LEU A 691 -14.42 -49.60 -21.62
CA LEU A 691 -13.92 -48.22 -21.72
C LEU A 691 -12.73 -47.97 -20.78
N GLY A 692 -11.65 -47.40 -21.30
CA GLY A 692 -10.47 -47.03 -20.51
C GLY A 692 -9.61 -48.20 -20.02
N ALA A 693 -9.94 -49.47 -20.30
CA ALA A 693 -9.18 -50.64 -19.82
C ALA A 693 -7.74 -50.75 -20.39
N ASN A 694 -7.40 -49.93 -21.37
CA ASN A 694 -6.10 -49.80 -22.03
C ASN A 694 -5.36 -48.51 -21.66
N HIS A 695 -5.81 -47.80 -20.62
CA HIS A 695 -5.26 -46.52 -20.14
C HIS A 695 -5.29 -45.39 -21.19
N GLN A 696 -6.17 -45.51 -22.18
CA GLN A 696 -6.38 -44.47 -23.19
C GLN A 696 -7.44 -43.48 -22.67
N PRO A 697 -7.24 -42.16 -22.86
CA PRO A 697 -8.23 -41.17 -22.49
C PRO A 697 -9.57 -41.41 -23.22
N VAL A 698 -10.66 -41.23 -22.49
CA VAL A 698 -12.03 -41.38 -23.01
C VAL A 698 -12.78 -40.08 -22.77
N LEU A 699 -13.41 -39.55 -23.82
CA LEU A 699 -14.21 -38.33 -23.73
C LEU A 699 -15.48 -38.59 -22.90
N LEU A 700 -15.61 -37.89 -21.78
CA LEU A 700 -16.78 -37.95 -20.89
C LEU A 700 -17.89 -37.04 -21.39
N ALA A 701 -17.59 -35.77 -21.61
CA ALA A 701 -18.55 -34.74 -22.02
C ALA A 701 -17.85 -33.56 -22.70
N ARG A 702 -18.65 -32.76 -23.42
CA ARG A 702 -18.26 -31.46 -23.94
C ARG A 702 -19.20 -30.39 -23.43
N VAL A 703 -18.65 -29.24 -23.11
CA VAL A 703 -19.38 -28.02 -22.77
C VAL A 703 -18.98 -26.94 -23.77
N ARG A 704 -19.96 -26.33 -24.43
CA ARG A 704 -19.78 -25.15 -25.26
C ARG A 704 -19.88 -23.92 -24.38
N LEU A 705 -18.85 -23.09 -24.43
CA LEU A 705 -18.81 -21.78 -23.80
C LEU A 705 -18.78 -20.73 -24.91
N ASP A 706 -19.76 -19.83 -24.89
CA ASP A 706 -19.84 -18.68 -25.80
C ASP A 706 -19.78 -17.39 -24.97
N ILE A 707 -19.47 -16.27 -25.62
CA ILE A 707 -19.35 -14.95 -25.00
C ILE A 707 -20.69 -14.55 -24.34
N ASP A 708 -20.67 -13.93 -23.16
CA ASP A 708 -21.87 -13.29 -22.61
C ASP A 708 -22.19 -12.00 -23.39
N PRO A 709 -23.34 -11.91 -24.08
CA PRO A 709 -23.71 -10.72 -24.84
C PRO A 709 -24.05 -9.49 -24.00
N ASN A 710 -24.08 -9.59 -22.66
CA ASN A 710 -24.32 -8.47 -21.75
C ASN A 710 -23.06 -7.97 -21.02
N ASP A 711 -21.92 -8.63 -21.21
CA ASP A 711 -20.66 -8.18 -20.63
C ASP A 711 -20.03 -7.07 -21.49
N LEU A 712 -19.07 -6.31 -20.96
CA LEU A 712 -18.27 -5.37 -21.74
C LEU A 712 -16.98 -6.01 -22.27
N GLY A 713 -16.48 -7.08 -21.65
CA GLY A 713 -15.22 -7.73 -22.02
C GLY A 713 -14.11 -7.57 -20.99
N ILE A 714 -12.93 -8.06 -21.33
CA ILE A 714 -11.68 -7.88 -20.58
C ILE A 714 -11.16 -6.48 -20.89
N ARG A 715 -11.43 -5.55 -19.97
CA ARG A 715 -10.95 -4.17 -20.03
C ARG A 715 -9.46 -4.07 -20.30
N VAL A 716 -9.11 -3.53 -21.47
CA VAL A 716 -7.70 -3.37 -21.88
C VAL A 716 -6.94 -2.36 -21.02
N ASP A 717 -7.63 -1.46 -20.31
CA ASP A 717 -7.06 -0.46 -19.40
C ASP A 717 -6.91 -0.93 -17.94
N SER A 718 -7.49 -2.08 -17.58
CA SER A 718 -7.51 -2.58 -16.20
C SER A 718 -6.18 -3.14 -15.70
N PHE A 719 -5.16 -3.21 -16.56
CA PHE A 719 -3.81 -3.72 -16.26
C PHE A 719 -2.84 -2.68 -15.66
N GLY A 720 -3.33 -1.56 -15.13
CA GLY A 720 -2.52 -0.67 -14.27
C GLY A 720 -1.34 0.05 -14.95
N GLY A 721 -1.36 0.21 -16.27
CA GLY A 721 -0.34 0.98 -17.00
C GLY A 721 0.95 0.23 -17.35
N GLY A 722 0.89 -1.09 -17.47
CA GLY A 722 1.97 -1.93 -18.02
C GLY A 722 1.58 -2.64 -19.33
N PRO A 723 2.44 -3.55 -19.85
CA PRO A 723 2.12 -4.35 -21.03
C PRO A 723 0.85 -5.19 -20.81
N ILE A 724 0.08 -5.40 -21.88
CA ILE A 724 -1.15 -6.20 -21.86
C ILE A 724 -0.82 -7.62 -21.40
N ARG A 725 -1.63 -8.17 -20.49
CA ARG A 725 -1.46 -9.53 -19.94
C ARG A 725 -2.71 -10.37 -20.16
N PRO A 726 -2.59 -11.71 -20.20
CA PRO A 726 -3.75 -12.57 -20.15
C PRO A 726 -4.39 -12.56 -18.76
N VAL A 727 -5.65 -12.97 -18.67
CA VAL A 727 -6.34 -13.24 -17.41
C VAL A 727 -5.58 -14.32 -16.63
N GLU A 728 -5.49 -14.14 -15.30
CA GLU A 728 -4.81 -15.09 -14.42
C GLU A 728 -5.46 -16.49 -14.44
N ALA A 729 -4.71 -17.50 -14.02
CA ALA A 729 -5.19 -18.89 -14.01
C ALA A 729 -6.44 -19.06 -13.13
N GLY A 730 -7.36 -19.94 -13.54
CA GLY A 730 -8.59 -20.26 -12.78
C GLY A 730 -9.90 -19.80 -13.44
N TRP A 731 -9.83 -19.13 -14.60
CA TRP A 731 -11.01 -18.74 -15.39
C TRP A 731 -11.82 -19.94 -15.92
N ILE A 732 -11.22 -21.13 -15.96
CA ILE A 732 -11.91 -22.41 -16.16
C ILE A 732 -11.19 -23.55 -15.45
N GLU A 733 -11.91 -24.34 -14.65
CA GLU A 733 -11.32 -25.45 -13.90
C GLU A 733 -12.31 -26.57 -13.54
N PRO A 734 -11.85 -27.83 -13.40
CA PRO A 734 -12.68 -28.89 -12.85
C PRO A 734 -12.66 -28.83 -11.32
N THR A 735 -13.83 -28.69 -10.67
CA THR A 735 -13.93 -28.46 -9.22
C THR A 735 -14.23 -29.72 -8.41
N SER A 736 -14.92 -30.69 -9.01
CA SER A 736 -15.23 -31.98 -8.38
C SER A 736 -15.59 -33.04 -9.42
N GLY A 737 -15.41 -34.33 -9.11
CA GLY A 737 -15.86 -35.41 -9.99
C GLY A 737 -15.55 -36.80 -9.45
N SER A 738 -16.43 -37.76 -9.69
CA SER A 738 -16.24 -39.16 -9.24
C SER A 738 -16.25 -40.13 -10.41
N ILE A 739 -15.26 -41.03 -10.47
CA ILE A 739 -15.15 -42.08 -11.49
C ILE A 739 -15.43 -43.43 -10.82
N GLU A 740 -16.41 -44.17 -11.33
CA GLU A 740 -16.67 -45.54 -10.91
C GLU A 740 -15.99 -46.52 -11.87
N VAL A 741 -15.11 -47.36 -11.34
CA VAL A 741 -14.45 -48.44 -12.08
C VAL A 741 -15.14 -49.76 -11.75
N ALA A 742 -15.48 -50.54 -12.78
CA ALA A 742 -16.35 -51.70 -12.66
C ALA A 742 -15.79 -52.80 -11.72
N GLY A 743 -16.56 -53.15 -10.68
CA GLY A 743 -16.23 -54.25 -9.76
C GLY A 743 -15.34 -53.86 -8.57
N GLU A 744 -15.16 -52.56 -8.35
CA GLU A 744 -14.42 -51.98 -7.23
C GLU A 744 -15.36 -51.16 -6.32
N ASP A 745 -15.11 -51.12 -4.99
CA ASP A 745 -15.90 -50.29 -4.08
C ASP A 745 -15.64 -48.80 -4.36
N PRO A 746 -16.68 -47.97 -4.56
CA PRO A 746 -16.53 -46.54 -4.83
C PRO A 746 -16.23 -45.82 -3.52
N THR A 747 -14.97 -45.47 -3.28
CA THR A 747 -14.62 -44.52 -2.21
C THR A 747 -13.44 -43.64 -2.61
N ASP A 748 -13.77 -42.35 -2.68
CA ASP A 748 -12.99 -41.11 -2.74
C ASP A 748 -12.35 -40.68 -4.08
N LEU A 749 -12.82 -39.50 -4.52
CA LEU A 749 -12.55 -38.81 -5.79
C LEU A 749 -11.06 -38.73 -6.09
N ILE A 750 -10.70 -39.13 -7.30
CA ILE A 750 -9.32 -39.34 -7.75
C ILE A 750 -8.96 -38.24 -8.76
N GLY A 751 -7.77 -37.63 -8.58
CA GLY A 751 -6.97 -37.00 -9.64
C GLY A 751 -7.68 -35.95 -10.50
N LEU A 752 -8.04 -34.80 -9.91
CA LEU A 752 -8.29 -33.59 -10.68
C LEU A 752 -6.94 -33.01 -11.10
N GLN A 753 -6.62 -33.04 -12.39
CA GLN A 753 -5.43 -32.37 -12.90
C GLN A 753 -5.62 -30.83 -12.84
N ALA A 754 -4.51 -30.09 -12.86
CA ALA A 754 -4.48 -28.63 -12.93
C ALA A 754 -5.35 -28.09 -14.09
N PRO A 755 -5.90 -26.87 -13.96
CA PRO A 755 -6.61 -26.20 -15.05
C PRO A 755 -5.76 -26.15 -16.33
N PRO A 756 -6.40 -26.05 -17.51
CA PRO A 756 -5.68 -25.97 -18.78
C PRO A 756 -4.78 -24.72 -18.84
N ASP A 757 -3.58 -24.85 -19.42
CA ASP A 757 -2.60 -23.75 -19.59
C ASP A 757 -3.01 -22.71 -20.66
N THR A 758 -4.29 -22.68 -21.04
CA THR A 758 -4.80 -21.77 -22.07
C THR A 758 -4.89 -20.35 -21.54
N MET A 759 -4.20 -19.42 -22.20
CA MET A 759 -4.23 -17.99 -21.86
C MET A 759 -5.47 -17.31 -22.47
N LEU A 760 -6.22 -16.57 -21.66
CA LEU A 760 -7.35 -15.76 -22.15
C LEU A 760 -6.90 -14.30 -22.32
N TRP A 761 -6.98 -13.77 -23.53
CA TRP A 761 -6.49 -12.43 -23.90
C TRP A 761 -7.61 -11.46 -24.26
N PRO A 762 -7.47 -10.17 -23.93
CA PRO A 762 -8.35 -9.13 -24.45
C PRO A 762 -8.20 -8.94 -25.96
N VAL A 763 -9.24 -8.43 -26.62
CA VAL A 763 -9.14 -7.94 -27.99
C VAL A 763 -8.49 -6.56 -27.95
N VAL A 764 -7.16 -6.55 -28.08
CA VAL A 764 -6.31 -5.36 -27.92
C VAL A 764 -6.68 -4.15 -28.78
N PHE A 765 -7.47 -4.35 -29.84
CA PHE A 765 -7.92 -3.30 -30.74
C PHE A 765 -9.19 -2.56 -30.27
N ASP A 766 -9.96 -3.16 -29.37
CA ASP A 766 -11.13 -2.56 -28.73
C ASP A 766 -10.67 -1.82 -27.47
N LEU A 767 -10.19 -0.59 -27.66
CA LEU A 767 -9.48 0.18 -26.64
C LEU A 767 -10.39 0.74 -25.55
N ASN A 768 -11.69 0.87 -25.84
CA ASN A 768 -12.69 1.34 -24.88
C ASN A 768 -13.59 0.22 -24.34
N ASP A 769 -13.37 -1.02 -24.77
CA ASP A 769 -14.08 -2.22 -24.30
C ASP A 769 -15.59 -2.10 -24.52
N ASP A 770 -15.99 -1.61 -25.70
CA ASP A 770 -17.40 -1.43 -26.08
C ASP A 770 -17.94 -2.52 -27.03
N GLN A 771 -17.13 -3.58 -27.21
CA GLN A 771 -17.29 -4.70 -28.14
C GLN A 771 -17.25 -4.31 -29.63
N HIS A 772 -16.76 -3.12 -29.97
CA HIS A 772 -16.73 -2.64 -31.33
C HIS A 772 -15.51 -1.76 -31.63
N ILE A 773 -14.64 -2.24 -32.53
CA ILE A 773 -13.45 -1.49 -32.97
C ILE A 773 -13.90 -0.34 -33.88
N GLY A 774 -14.12 0.83 -33.29
CA GLY A 774 -14.83 1.94 -33.88
C GLY A 774 -14.09 3.27 -33.82
N PHE A 775 -14.86 4.36 -34.06
CA PHE A 775 -14.29 5.71 -34.06
C PHE A 775 -13.85 6.18 -32.68
N ASP A 776 -14.41 5.62 -31.63
CA ASP A 776 -14.04 5.94 -30.25
C ASP A 776 -12.68 5.31 -29.91
N ASP A 777 -12.41 4.08 -30.33
CA ASP A 777 -11.07 3.47 -30.27
C ASP A 777 -10.07 4.20 -31.13
N LEU A 778 -10.46 4.62 -32.33
CA LEU A 778 -9.58 5.43 -33.18
C LEU A 778 -9.22 6.75 -32.49
N ALA A 779 -10.16 7.37 -31.76
CA ALA A 779 -9.88 8.59 -31.01
C ALA A 779 -8.86 8.33 -29.90
N ILE A 780 -9.00 7.23 -29.16
CA ILE A 780 -8.02 6.79 -28.14
C ILE A 780 -6.66 6.53 -28.78
N PHE A 781 -6.60 5.71 -29.84
CA PHE A 781 -5.37 5.41 -30.59
C PHE A 781 -4.68 6.68 -31.09
N THR A 782 -5.43 7.64 -31.65
CA THR A 782 -4.84 8.91 -32.11
C THR A 782 -4.29 9.78 -30.97
N GLY A 783 -4.80 9.60 -29.75
CA GLY A 783 -4.25 10.22 -28.55
C GLY A 783 -2.86 9.68 -28.20
N GLU A 784 -2.56 8.44 -28.58
CA GLU A 784 -1.29 7.75 -28.32
C GLU A 784 -0.32 7.75 -29.52
N PHE A 785 -0.81 8.09 -30.71
CA PHE A 785 -0.03 8.08 -31.94
C PHE A 785 1.26 8.91 -31.83
N LEU A 786 2.39 8.31 -32.21
CA LEU A 786 3.75 8.85 -32.11
C LEU A 786 4.35 8.93 -30.69
N LYS A 787 3.68 8.40 -29.66
CA LYS A 787 4.29 8.30 -28.34
C LYS A 787 5.16 7.03 -28.22
N PRO A 788 6.36 7.08 -27.61
CA PRO A 788 7.00 5.90 -27.07
C PRO A 788 6.09 5.18 -26.07
N VAL A 789 6.24 3.86 -26.00
CA VAL A 789 5.64 3.04 -24.96
C VAL A 789 6.11 3.50 -23.58
N GLY A 790 5.20 3.58 -22.62
CA GLY A 790 5.47 4.07 -21.26
C GLY A 790 5.19 5.56 -21.04
N GLU A 791 4.90 6.33 -22.09
CA GLU A 791 4.49 7.73 -21.94
C GLU A 791 3.05 7.88 -21.41
N SER A 792 2.23 6.84 -21.59
CA SER A 792 0.91 6.70 -20.96
C SER A 792 0.58 5.22 -20.75
N SER A 793 -0.39 4.90 -19.89
CA SER A 793 -0.92 3.54 -19.77
C SER A 793 -1.43 2.99 -21.11
N MET A 794 -2.05 3.84 -21.92
CA MET A 794 -2.64 3.47 -23.20
C MET A 794 -1.61 3.34 -24.33
N SER A 795 -0.39 3.89 -24.16
CA SER A 795 0.70 3.73 -25.12
C SER A 795 1.24 2.29 -25.17
N TYR A 796 1.16 1.53 -24.07
CA TYR A 796 1.44 0.09 -24.05
C TYR A 796 0.41 -0.70 -24.86
N VAL A 797 -0.85 -0.28 -24.79
CA VAL A 797 -1.96 -0.97 -25.43
C VAL A 797 -1.97 -0.71 -26.94
N ALA A 798 -1.70 0.53 -27.34
CA ALA A 798 -1.75 0.96 -28.73
C ALA A 798 -0.53 0.55 -29.57
N ASP A 799 0.51 -0.04 -28.97
CA ASP A 799 1.70 -0.59 -29.65
C ASP A 799 1.48 -2.08 -29.99
N PHE A 800 0.57 -2.35 -30.93
CA PHE A 800 0.10 -3.70 -31.26
C PHE A 800 1.21 -4.63 -31.75
N ASN A 801 2.25 -4.09 -32.41
CA ASN A 801 3.38 -4.87 -32.88
C ASN A 801 4.53 -4.97 -31.88
N ALA A 802 4.40 -4.38 -30.68
CA ALA A 802 5.43 -4.32 -29.65
C ALA A 802 6.75 -3.72 -30.16
N SER A 803 6.68 -2.66 -30.97
CA SER A 803 7.86 -1.98 -31.50
C SER A 803 8.50 -0.99 -30.51
N GLY A 804 7.88 -0.78 -29.34
CA GLY A 804 8.27 0.21 -28.34
C GLY A 804 7.75 1.61 -28.64
N ARG A 805 6.90 1.77 -29.67
CA ARG A 805 6.34 3.07 -30.05
C ARG A 805 5.08 2.95 -30.90
N VAL A 806 4.02 3.67 -30.53
CA VAL A 806 2.79 3.74 -31.32
C VAL A 806 3.05 4.46 -32.64
N GLY A 807 3.01 3.70 -33.73
CA GLY A 807 3.49 4.11 -35.05
C GLY A 807 2.50 3.85 -36.19
N PHE A 808 2.99 4.06 -37.42
CA PHE A 808 2.21 3.82 -38.62
C PHE A 808 1.92 2.34 -38.87
N ASP A 809 2.76 1.45 -38.35
CA ASP A 809 2.56 0.01 -38.44
C ASP A 809 1.42 -0.43 -37.52
N ASP A 810 1.33 0.12 -36.30
CA ASP A 810 0.19 -0.08 -35.40
C ASP A 810 -1.10 0.48 -35.98
N LEU A 811 -1.05 1.65 -36.62
CA LEU A 811 -2.21 2.20 -37.33
C LEU A 811 -2.64 1.29 -38.49
N SER A 812 -1.70 0.63 -39.17
CA SER A 812 -2.01 -0.33 -40.23
C SER A 812 -2.69 -1.58 -39.68
N ILE A 813 -2.25 -2.07 -38.50
CA ILE A 813 -2.83 -3.22 -37.82
C ILE A 813 -4.23 -2.87 -37.29
N PHE A 814 -4.38 -1.71 -36.65
CA PHE A 814 -5.67 -1.20 -36.18
C PHE A 814 -6.68 -1.07 -37.33
N THR A 815 -6.26 -0.45 -38.44
CA THR A 815 -7.16 -0.24 -39.59
C THR A 815 -7.54 -1.52 -40.33
N ALA A 816 -6.77 -2.60 -40.18
CA ALA A 816 -7.14 -3.92 -40.70
C ALA A 816 -8.33 -4.54 -39.93
N ASN A 817 -8.50 -4.15 -38.67
CA ASN A 817 -9.56 -4.63 -37.76
C ASN A 817 -10.69 -3.61 -37.53
N PHE A 818 -10.61 -2.44 -38.17
CA PHE A 818 -11.57 -1.36 -37.98
C PHE A 818 -12.98 -1.72 -38.50
N LEU A 819 -14.00 -1.36 -37.72
CA LEU A 819 -15.43 -1.67 -37.87
C LEU A 819 -15.81 -3.14 -37.61
N LEU A 820 -14.91 -3.96 -37.07
CA LEU A 820 -15.27 -5.29 -36.56
C LEU A 820 -15.89 -5.18 -35.17
N GLY A 821 -16.70 -6.15 -34.78
CA GLY A 821 -17.18 -6.30 -33.40
C GLY A 821 -17.12 -7.74 -32.92
N SER A 822 -17.59 -8.00 -31.70
CA SER A 822 -17.54 -9.32 -31.04
C SER A 822 -18.11 -10.50 -31.85
N HIS A 823 -19.00 -10.22 -32.82
CA HIS A 823 -19.56 -11.23 -33.73
C HIS A 823 -18.70 -11.55 -34.96
N ASP A 824 -17.65 -10.76 -35.22
CA ASP A 824 -16.77 -10.86 -36.39
C ASP A 824 -15.39 -11.47 -36.05
N VAL A 825 -15.24 -12.12 -34.88
CA VAL A 825 -13.98 -12.65 -34.35
C VAL A 825 -13.16 -13.48 -35.36
N ALA A 826 -13.84 -14.26 -36.21
CA ALA A 826 -13.18 -15.08 -37.25
C ALA A 826 -12.49 -14.24 -38.36
N THR A 827 -12.70 -12.93 -38.37
CA THR A 827 -12.10 -11.98 -39.31
C THR A 827 -11.02 -11.11 -38.69
N LEU A 828 -10.83 -11.16 -37.35
CA LEU A 828 -9.76 -10.46 -36.67
C LEU A 828 -8.39 -10.91 -37.21
N GLN A 829 -7.51 -9.93 -37.39
CA GLN A 829 -6.15 -10.11 -37.86
C GLN A 829 -5.20 -9.61 -36.79
N TYR A 830 -4.66 -10.55 -36.04
CA TYR A 830 -3.58 -10.28 -35.10
C TYR A 830 -2.24 -10.16 -35.83
N PRO A 831 -1.28 -9.37 -35.30
CA PRO A 831 0.07 -9.29 -35.85
C PRO A 831 0.80 -10.63 -35.74
N ASP A 832 1.81 -10.82 -36.59
CA ASP A 832 2.65 -12.02 -36.56
C ASP A 832 3.35 -12.13 -35.19
N GLY A 833 3.25 -13.30 -34.56
CA GLY A 833 3.82 -13.55 -33.23
C GLY A 833 2.91 -13.16 -32.07
N PHE A 834 1.68 -12.70 -32.29
CA PHE A 834 0.72 -12.47 -31.22
C PHE A 834 0.26 -13.79 -30.55
N PRO A 835 0.06 -13.81 -29.21
CA PRO A 835 0.32 -12.74 -28.23
C PRO A 835 1.77 -12.72 -27.72
N GLU A 836 2.63 -13.60 -28.22
CA GLU A 836 4.00 -13.77 -27.75
C GLU A 836 4.88 -12.54 -27.95
N ASN A 837 4.57 -11.66 -28.90
CA ASN A 837 5.26 -10.38 -29.09
C ASN A 837 4.89 -9.34 -28.00
N LEU A 838 3.74 -9.48 -27.35
CA LEU A 838 3.32 -8.65 -26.21
C LEU A 838 3.88 -9.17 -24.88
N LEU A 839 4.41 -10.39 -24.88
CA LEU A 839 5.22 -10.97 -23.83
C LEU A 839 6.69 -10.65 -24.16
N ALA A 840 7.53 -10.29 -23.19
CA ALA A 840 8.93 -9.93 -23.48
C ALA A 840 9.63 -10.98 -24.39
N VAL A 841 10.29 -10.52 -25.46
CA VAL A 841 10.79 -11.37 -26.56
C VAL A 841 11.88 -12.33 -26.03
N PRO A 842 11.72 -13.66 -26.15
CA PRO A 842 12.65 -14.65 -25.58
C PRO A 842 13.98 -14.74 -26.33
N LEU A 843 15.07 -15.10 -25.64
CA LEU A 843 16.37 -15.37 -26.27
C LEU A 843 16.37 -16.67 -27.09
N LEU A 844 16.87 -16.63 -28.32
CA LEU A 844 16.94 -17.78 -29.24
C LEU A 844 18.35 -18.38 -29.37
N GLY A 845 18.41 -19.69 -29.65
CA GLY A 845 19.66 -20.37 -29.99
C GLY A 845 19.96 -20.34 -31.49
N GLU A 846 21.17 -19.91 -31.89
CA GLU A 846 21.54 -19.82 -33.30
C GLU A 846 21.58 -21.23 -33.97
N ALA A 847 21.07 -21.36 -35.20
CA ALA A 847 20.92 -22.66 -35.89
C ALA A 847 22.28 -23.27 -36.33
N GLY A 848 22.88 -24.11 -35.47
CA GLY A 848 24.12 -24.86 -35.74
C GLY A 848 23.91 -26.35 -36.04
N GLU A 849 24.87 -26.99 -36.74
CA GLU A 849 24.85 -28.44 -37.01
C GLU A 849 24.79 -29.25 -35.70
N SER A 850 23.65 -29.93 -35.45
CA SER A 850 23.41 -30.78 -34.28
C SER A 850 24.50 -31.85 -34.12
N GLN A 851 25.45 -31.59 -33.23
CA GLN A 851 26.38 -32.59 -32.72
C GLN A 851 25.63 -33.34 -31.62
N ASN A 852 25.33 -34.62 -31.84
CA ASN A 852 24.74 -35.55 -30.85
C ASN A 852 25.66 -35.70 -29.61
N LEU A 853 25.71 -34.68 -28.76
CA LEU A 853 26.24 -34.74 -27.42
C LEU A 853 25.08 -35.14 -26.51
N ALA A 854 25.25 -36.18 -25.69
CA ALA A 854 24.21 -36.63 -24.77
C ALA A 854 23.80 -35.46 -23.86
N ALA A 855 22.63 -34.86 -24.13
CA ALA A 855 22.11 -33.71 -23.41
C ALA A 855 21.86 -34.11 -21.96
N THR A 856 22.54 -33.44 -21.04
CA THR A 856 22.25 -33.53 -19.61
C THR A 856 21.19 -32.47 -19.36
N GLU A 857 20.03 -32.86 -18.85
CA GLU A 857 18.97 -31.92 -18.49
C GLU A 857 19.44 -30.99 -17.38
N LEU A 858 19.13 -29.69 -17.51
CA LEU A 858 19.41 -28.70 -16.48
C LEU A 858 18.57 -28.99 -15.23
N THR A 859 19.23 -29.15 -14.09
CA THR A 859 18.55 -29.23 -12.79
C THR A 859 18.43 -27.86 -12.15
N GLN A 860 17.38 -27.63 -11.35
CA GLN A 860 17.19 -26.35 -10.66
C GLN A 860 18.39 -25.98 -9.77
N GLN A 861 18.98 -26.96 -9.08
CA GLN A 861 20.18 -26.73 -8.25
C GLN A 861 21.39 -26.22 -9.06
N GLN A 862 21.54 -26.63 -10.32
CA GLN A 862 22.60 -26.14 -11.19
C GLN A 862 22.30 -24.74 -11.70
N LEU A 863 21.03 -24.42 -11.92
CA LEU A 863 20.57 -23.11 -12.33
C LEU A 863 20.79 -22.07 -11.22
N ASP A 864 20.43 -22.39 -9.97
CA ASP A 864 20.56 -21.48 -8.82
C ASP A 864 22.01 -21.02 -8.58
N VAL A 865 22.98 -21.91 -8.82
CA VAL A 865 24.43 -21.57 -8.72
C VAL A 865 24.83 -20.53 -9.75
N ILE A 866 24.26 -20.60 -10.96
CA ILE A 866 24.53 -19.65 -12.04
C ILE A 866 23.81 -18.34 -11.81
N VAL A 867 22.57 -18.38 -11.29
CA VAL A 867 21.78 -17.19 -10.94
C VAL A 867 22.55 -16.29 -9.97
N GLY A 868 23.14 -16.85 -8.91
CA GLY A 868 23.93 -16.05 -7.95
C GLY A 868 25.13 -15.33 -8.56
N GLU A 869 25.78 -15.94 -9.57
CA GLU A 869 26.87 -15.28 -10.31
C GLU A 869 26.32 -14.21 -11.28
N ALA A 870 25.24 -14.51 -12.00
CA ALA A 870 24.60 -13.56 -12.93
C ALA A 870 24.20 -12.26 -12.20
N THR A 871 23.54 -12.38 -11.04
CA THR A 871 23.20 -11.24 -10.17
C THR A 871 24.44 -10.45 -9.78
N SER A 872 25.52 -11.14 -9.39
CA SER A 872 26.77 -10.49 -8.97
C SER A 872 27.42 -9.69 -10.10
N ARG A 873 27.42 -10.23 -11.34
CA ARG A 873 27.99 -9.56 -12.51
C ARG A 873 27.18 -8.37 -12.99
N ILE A 874 25.85 -8.47 -12.94
CA ILE A 874 24.95 -7.37 -13.32
C ILE A 874 25.02 -6.22 -12.32
N ILE A 875 24.98 -6.49 -11.00
CA ILE A 875 25.15 -5.46 -9.97
C ILE A 875 26.52 -4.77 -10.11
N ALA A 876 27.57 -5.53 -10.42
CA ALA A 876 28.90 -4.96 -10.64
C ALA A 876 28.98 -4.06 -11.89
N ALA A 877 28.19 -4.35 -12.93
CA ALA A 877 28.17 -3.60 -14.17
C ALA A 877 27.24 -2.37 -14.12
N LEU A 878 26.04 -2.49 -13.54
CA LEU A 878 24.98 -1.48 -13.57
C LEU A 878 24.83 -0.69 -12.26
N GLY A 879 25.40 -1.17 -11.14
CA GLY A 879 25.39 -0.50 -9.85
C GLY A 879 24.47 -1.15 -8.82
N ALA A 880 24.52 -0.67 -7.57
CA ALA A 880 23.77 -1.29 -6.46
C ALA A 880 22.25 -1.05 -6.52
N SER A 881 21.77 -0.10 -7.33
CA SER A 881 20.34 0.24 -7.42
C SER A 881 19.48 -0.84 -8.06
N VAL A 882 20.07 -1.75 -8.86
CA VAL A 882 19.34 -2.87 -9.47
C VAL A 882 19.25 -4.11 -8.56
N ALA A 883 19.83 -4.04 -7.36
CA ALA A 883 19.88 -5.19 -6.45
C ALA A 883 18.49 -5.57 -5.92
N ASP A 884 17.64 -4.58 -5.63
CA ASP A 884 16.29 -4.79 -5.10
C ASP A 884 15.33 -5.31 -6.19
N GLU A 885 15.52 -4.87 -7.43
CA GLU A 885 14.77 -5.39 -8.60
C GLU A 885 15.12 -6.85 -8.87
N LEU A 886 16.40 -7.23 -8.78
CA LEU A 886 16.86 -8.61 -8.99
C LEU A 886 16.59 -9.54 -7.78
N ALA A 887 16.40 -9.00 -6.58
CA ALA A 887 16.13 -9.78 -5.37
C ALA A 887 14.78 -10.52 -5.42
N ASN A 888 13.83 -9.99 -6.20
CA ASN A 888 12.48 -10.54 -6.33
C ASN A 888 12.32 -11.46 -7.57
N VAL A 889 13.41 -11.73 -8.29
CA VAL A 889 13.37 -12.49 -9.55
C VAL A 889 13.41 -13.99 -9.30
N VAL A 890 12.39 -14.69 -9.82
CA VAL A 890 12.24 -16.14 -9.74
C VAL A 890 12.76 -16.77 -11.02
N VAL A 891 13.76 -17.66 -10.93
CA VAL A 891 14.37 -18.31 -12.12
C VAL A 891 14.08 -19.80 -12.11
N LEU A 892 13.43 -20.32 -13.16
CA LEU A 892 12.95 -21.71 -13.24
C LEU A 892 13.54 -22.46 -14.44
N ALA A 893 13.88 -23.73 -14.25
CA ALA A 893 14.23 -24.63 -15.35
C ALA A 893 12.98 -25.34 -15.92
N ASN A 894 12.52 -24.94 -17.11
CA ASN A 894 11.32 -25.48 -17.78
C ASN A 894 11.63 -25.97 -19.21
N ASP A 895 10.78 -26.80 -19.78
CA ASP A 895 10.90 -27.17 -21.20
C ASP A 895 10.21 -26.08 -22.04
N LEU A 896 10.99 -25.32 -22.81
CA LEU A 896 10.49 -24.19 -23.59
C LEU A 896 10.17 -24.62 -25.03
N PRO A 897 9.30 -23.86 -25.74
CA PRO A 897 9.04 -24.07 -27.15
C PRO A 897 10.33 -24.13 -27.99
N ALA A 898 10.30 -24.91 -29.06
CA ALA A 898 11.48 -25.24 -29.86
C ALA A 898 12.22 -23.98 -30.36
N GLY A 899 13.51 -23.87 -30.03
CA GLY A 899 14.40 -22.79 -30.46
C GLY A 899 14.72 -21.75 -29.37
N ARG A 900 14.00 -21.76 -28.24
CA ARG A 900 14.19 -20.82 -27.13
C ARG A 900 15.22 -21.32 -26.11
N LEU A 901 16.03 -20.39 -25.60
CA LEU A 901 17.00 -20.64 -24.53
C LEU A 901 16.52 -20.14 -23.18
N GLY A 902 15.83 -19.00 -23.17
CA GLY A 902 15.25 -18.38 -21.97
C GLY A 902 14.06 -17.48 -22.34
N GLN A 903 13.26 -17.15 -21.34
CA GLN A 903 12.14 -16.21 -21.44
C GLN A 903 11.89 -15.53 -20.10
N ALA A 904 11.93 -14.19 -20.08
CA ALA A 904 11.50 -13.38 -18.94
C ALA A 904 10.01 -12.99 -19.05
N THR A 905 9.31 -12.95 -17.93
CA THR A 905 7.91 -12.51 -17.81
C THR A 905 7.71 -11.85 -16.45
N GLY A 906 7.75 -10.52 -16.40
CA GLY A 906 7.79 -9.78 -15.15
C GLY A 906 9.01 -10.18 -14.32
N ALA A 907 8.80 -10.59 -13.06
CA ALA A 907 9.86 -11.09 -12.19
C ALA A 907 10.15 -12.60 -12.36
N ILE A 908 9.51 -13.30 -13.30
CA ILE A 908 9.73 -14.73 -13.53
C ILE A 908 10.59 -14.92 -14.78
N VAL A 909 11.69 -15.65 -14.65
CA VAL A 909 12.57 -16.05 -15.75
C VAL A 909 12.50 -17.56 -15.90
N GLN A 910 12.17 -18.04 -17.09
CA GLN A 910 12.20 -19.47 -17.42
C GLN A 910 13.40 -19.75 -18.33
N ILE A 911 14.11 -20.83 -18.04
CA ILE A 911 15.28 -21.28 -18.79
C ILE A 911 15.01 -22.68 -19.33
N ASP A 912 15.32 -22.90 -20.60
CA ASP A 912 15.05 -24.18 -21.26
C ASP A 912 15.87 -25.33 -20.62
N ARG A 913 15.28 -26.52 -20.46
CA ARG A 913 15.98 -27.66 -19.83
C ARG A 913 17.06 -28.28 -20.69
N ASN A 914 16.97 -28.15 -22.01
CA ASN A 914 17.84 -28.85 -22.96
C ASN A 914 18.61 -27.92 -23.93
N ALA A 915 18.53 -26.61 -23.72
CA ALA A 915 19.13 -25.55 -24.53
C ALA A 915 18.66 -25.61 -26.00
N ALA A 916 17.35 -25.73 -26.23
CA ALA A 916 16.75 -25.92 -27.55
C ALA A 916 17.35 -27.10 -28.33
N GLY A 917 17.74 -28.16 -27.62
CA GLY A 917 18.37 -29.37 -28.15
C GLY A 917 19.86 -29.23 -28.47
N GLN A 918 20.49 -28.09 -28.13
CA GLN A 918 21.91 -27.82 -28.36
C GLN A 918 22.81 -28.18 -27.17
N GLY A 919 22.22 -28.38 -25.99
CA GLY A 919 22.90 -28.76 -24.75
C GLY A 919 23.61 -27.60 -24.02
N TRP A 920 23.41 -27.54 -22.71
CA TRP A 920 24.02 -26.54 -21.83
C TRP A 920 25.51 -26.79 -21.56
N PHE A 921 26.28 -25.71 -21.56
CA PHE A 921 27.49 -25.54 -20.77
C PHE A 921 27.09 -24.94 -19.42
N ILE A 922 27.19 -25.77 -18.39
CA ILE A 922 26.95 -25.39 -16.99
C ILE A 922 28.33 -25.21 -16.36
N ASP A 923 28.68 -23.96 -16.07
CA ASP A 923 30.01 -23.61 -15.57
C ASP A 923 30.14 -24.00 -14.09
N SER A 924 31.11 -24.85 -13.77
CA SER A 924 31.41 -25.23 -12.38
C SER A 924 32.23 -24.19 -11.62
N SER A 925 32.78 -23.21 -12.34
CA SER A 925 33.61 -22.11 -11.85
C SER A 925 33.16 -20.77 -12.46
N PRO A 926 31.87 -20.39 -12.28
CA PRO A 926 31.25 -19.29 -13.00
C PRO A 926 31.84 -17.92 -12.65
N GLN A 927 32.62 -17.79 -11.55
CA GLN A 927 33.41 -16.60 -11.22
C GLN A 927 34.62 -16.37 -12.15
N SER A 928 34.94 -17.34 -13.01
CA SER A 928 36.10 -17.33 -13.89
C SER A 928 35.70 -17.64 -15.33
N ASN A 929 36.57 -17.29 -16.30
CA ASN A 929 36.33 -17.55 -17.73
C ASN A 929 37.39 -18.51 -18.30
N GLU A 930 37.80 -19.54 -17.54
CA GLU A 930 38.94 -20.41 -17.88
C GLU A 930 38.73 -21.21 -19.17
N GLU A 931 37.48 -21.46 -19.54
CA GLU A 931 37.04 -22.19 -20.73
C GLU A 931 37.01 -21.33 -22.00
N PHE A 932 37.22 -20.00 -21.86
CA PHE A 932 37.04 -19.02 -22.91
C PHE A 932 38.29 -18.16 -23.15
N VAL A 933 38.36 -17.58 -24.35
CA VAL A 933 39.31 -16.53 -24.74
C VAL A 933 38.52 -15.31 -25.21
N PHE A 934 38.89 -14.12 -24.74
CA PHE A 934 38.21 -12.88 -25.13
C PHE A 934 38.55 -12.48 -26.58
N ASP A 935 37.52 -12.26 -27.40
CA ASP A 935 37.64 -11.75 -28.77
C ASP A 935 37.32 -10.24 -28.78
N ALA A 936 38.36 -9.43 -28.64
CA ALA A 936 38.24 -7.98 -28.57
C ALA A 936 37.66 -7.33 -29.83
N GLN A 937 37.63 -8.01 -30.98
CA GLN A 937 37.01 -7.46 -32.20
C GLN A 937 35.49 -7.61 -32.19
N MET A 938 34.98 -8.59 -31.44
CA MET A 938 33.56 -8.89 -31.37
C MET A 938 32.93 -8.58 -30.01
N GLY A 939 33.70 -8.16 -29.01
CA GLY A 939 33.18 -7.79 -27.68
C GLY A 939 32.70 -8.98 -26.84
N GLN A 940 33.03 -10.21 -27.22
CA GLN A 940 32.49 -11.44 -26.63
C GLN A 940 33.59 -12.46 -26.33
N TRP A 941 33.30 -13.42 -25.46
CA TRP A 941 34.18 -14.53 -25.10
C TRP A 941 33.89 -15.74 -25.98
N ARG A 942 34.93 -16.39 -26.52
CA ARG A 942 34.80 -17.61 -27.34
C ARG A 942 35.43 -18.81 -26.63
N ALA A 943 34.75 -19.94 -26.64
CA ALA A 943 35.26 -21.17 -26.05
C ALA A 943 36.59 -21.59 -26.69
N ILE A 944 37.54 -22.01 -25.85
CA ILE A 944 38.80 -22.59 -26.30
C ILE A 944 38.49 -23.95 -26.94
N SER A 945 38.98 -24.20 -28.15
CA SER A 945 38.71 -25.47 -28.83
C SER A 945 39.14 -26.69 -27.99
N GLY A 946 38.21 -27.61 -27.77
CA GLY A 946 38.32 -28.78 -26.90
C GLY A 946 38.03 -28.54 -25.42
N SER A 947 37.60 -27.34 -25.01
CA SER A 947 37.14 -27.06 -23.64
C SER A 947 35.74 -27.62 -23.39
N ALA A 948 35.29 -27.58 -22.14
CA ALA A 948 33.94 -28.02 -21.77
C ALA A 948 32.82 -27.13 -22.38
N ALA A 949 33.15 -25.88 -22.73
CA ALA A 949 32.24 -24.94 -23.37
C ALA A 949 32.22 -25.04 -24.90
N ASP A 950 33.18 -25.75 -25.51
CA ASP A 950 33.30 -25.87 -26.98
C ASP A 950 32.09 -26.62 -27.57
N GLY A 951 31.25 -25.90 -28.33
CA GLY A 951 30.07 -26.45 -28.99
C GLY A 951 28.82 -26.62 -28.12
N ARG A 952 28.71 -25.89 -26.99
CA ARG A 952 27.53 -25.87 -26.10
C ARG A 952 27.04 -24.45 -25.84
N ILE A 953 25.77 -24.28 -25.45
CA ILE A 953 25.20 -22.97 -25.10
C ILE A 953 25.60 -22.56 -23.67
N ASP A 954 26.10 -21.34 -23.48
CA ASP A 954 26.54 -20.83 -22.17
C ASP A 954 25.35 -20.39 -21.31
N LEU A 955 25.07 -21.15 -20.24
CA LEU A 955 23.93 -20.90 -19.34
C LEU A 955 24.02 -19.55 -18.60
N LEU A 956 25.23 -19.13 -18.23
CA LEU A 956 25.46 -17.85 -17.55
C LEU A 956 25.07 -16.66 -18.44
N SER A 957 25.40 -16.71 -19.73
CA SER A 957 25.00 -15.67 -20.70
C SER A 957 23.49 -15.60 -20.88
N THR A 958 22.80 -16.75 -20.95
CA THR A 958 21.33 -16.78 -21.05
C THR A 958 20.67 -16.17 -19.81
N VAL A 959 21.08 -16.57 -18.60
CA VAL A 959 20.48 -16.03 -17.36
C VAL A 959 20.71 -14.52 -17.25
N MET A 960 21.91 -14.03 -17.60
CA MET A 960 22.16 -12.59 -17.59
C MET A 960 21.26 -11.87 -18.61
N HIS A 961 21.14 -12.38 -19.83
CA HIS A 961 20.28 -11.80 -20.85
C HIS A 961 18.82 -11.65 -20.37
N GLU A 962 18.24 -12.71 -19.79
CA GLU A 962 16.88 -12.65 -19.27
C GLU A 962 16.74 -11.67 -18.09
N PHE A 963 17.78 -11.50 -17.27
CA PHE A 963 17.79 -10.47 -16.22
C PHE A 963 17.83 -9.06 -16.81
N GLY A 964 18.45 -8.87 -17.98
CA GLY A 964 18.35 -7.62 -18.71
C GLY A 964 16.91 -7.27 -19.03
N HIS A 965 16.11 -8.24 -19.51
CA HIS A 965 14.67 -8.04 -19.76
C HIS A 965 13.89 -7.70 -18.48
N VAL A 966 14.22 -8.34 -17.35
CA VAL A 966 13.61 -7.99 -16.05
C VAL A 966 13.94 -6.55 -15.64
N LEU A 967 15.13 -6.07 -15.97
CA LEU A 967 15.58 -4.69 -15.73
C LEU A 967 15.12 -3.69 -16.80
N GLY A 968 14.24 -4.11 -17.72
CA GLY A 968 13.70 -3.26 -18.77
C GLY A 968 14.68 -2.93 -19.91
N LEU A 969 15.71 -3.76 -20.09
CA LEU A 969 16.66 -3.62 -21.21
C LEU A 969 16.16 -4.38 -22.43
N GLU A 970 16.16 -3.71 -23.58
CA GLU A 970 15.71 -4.25 -24.86
C GLU A 970 16.82 -5.02 -25.60
N HIS A 971 16.42 -5.81 -26.60
CA HIS A 971 17.37 -6.47 -27.49
C HIS A 971 18.23 -5.48 -28.28
N THR A 972 19.49 -5.84 -28.51
CA THR A 972 20.44 -5.01 -29.27
C THR A 972 20.77 -5.61 -30.63
N GLU A 973 20.96 -4.74 -31.64
CA GLU A 973 21.28 -5.15 -33.02
C GLU A 973 22.73 -5.66 -33.19
N ARG A 974 23.61 -5.47 -32.20
CA ARG A 974 25.04 -5.80 -32.30
C ARG A 974 25.29 -7.21 -31.78
N ALA A 975 25.72 -8.12 -32.66
CA ALA A 975 25.97 -9.53 -32.36
C ALA A 975 26.94 -9.86 -31.20
N GLY A 976 27.64 -8.87 -30.63
CA GLY A 976 28.55 -9.00 -29.49
C GLY A 976 27.98 -8.56 -28.14
N ASP A 977 26.81 -7.90 -28.16
CA ASP A 977 26.18 -7.31 -26.99
C ASP A 977 25.42 -8.38 -26.20
N TRP A 978 25.43 -8.29 -24.87
CA TRP A 978 24.83 -9.30 -24.01
C TRP A 978 23.30 -9.36 -24.17
N MET A 979 22.67 -8.26 -24.61
CA MET A 979 21.24 -8.19 -24.95
C MET A 979 20.92 -8.57 -26.40
N HIS A 980 21.83 -9.14 -27.19
CA HIS A 980 21.48 -9.55 -28.56
C HIS A 980 20.58 -10.80 -28.60
N GLU A 981 19.56 -10.79 -29.48
CA GLU A 981 18.44 -11.74 -29.59
C GLU A 981 18.81 -13.22 -29.84
N GLU A 982 19.98 -13.47 -30.43
CA GLU A 982 20.51 -14.81 -30.67
C GLU A 982 21.83 -15.06 -29.93
N LEU A 983 21.99 -16.27 -29.38
CA LEU A 983 23.22 -16.76 -28.75
C LEU A 983 23.77 -18.02 -29.46
N SER A 984 25.01 -17.93 -29.93
CA SER A 984 25.72 -19.05 -30.57
C SER A 984 26.35 -20.01 -29.56
N ALA A 985 26.47 -21.29 -29.93
CA ALA A 985 27.24 -22.25 -29.15
C ALA A 985 28.73 -21.85 -29.00
N GLY A 986 29.28 -22.01 -27.80
CA GLY A 986 30.66 -21.66 -27.45
C GLY A 986 30.90 -20.15 -27.30
N VAL A 987 29.86 -19.33 -27.17
CA VAL A 987 29.96 -17.89 -26.93
C VAL A 987 29.51 -17.57 -25.51
N ARG A 988 30.25 -16.69 -24.83
CA ARG A 988 29.83 -16.05 -23.58
C ARG A 988 29.79 -14.53 -23.74
N ARG A 989 28.70 -13.91 -23.34
CA ARG A 989 28.51 -12.45 -23.34
C ARG A 989 28.37 -11.93 -21.90
N ASP A 990 28.84 -10.71 -21.64
CA ASP A 990 28.92 -10.16 -20.29
C ASP A 990 28.65 -8.64 -20.34
N PRO A 991 27.79 -8.11 -19.46
CA PRO A 991 27.44 -6.68 -19.43
C PRO A 991 28.64 -5.75 -19.22
N ALA A 992 29.70 -6.22 -18.55
CA ALA A 992 30.91 -5.42 -18.33
C ALA A 992 31.71 -5.12 -19.62
N ASN A 993 31.46 -5.86 -20.71
CA ASN A 993 32.20 -5.72 -21.96
C ASN A 993 31.71 -4.53 -22.82
N GLU A 994 30.45 -4.10 -22.67
CA GLU A 994 29.86 -2.98 -23.42
C GLU A 994 30.49 -1.63 -23.02
N MET A 995 30.75 -1.43 -21.72
CA MET A 995 31.39 -0.20 -21.21
C MET A 995 32.85 -0.01 -21.66
N SER A 996 33.50 -1.06 -22.20
CA SER A 996 34.89 -0.98 -22.65
C SER A 996 35.07 -0.44 -24.07
N ILE A 997 34.00 -0.45 -24.89
CA ILE A 997 34.03 -0.04 -26.30
C ILE A 997 33.51 1.40 -26.48
N ALA A 998 32.59 1.85 -25.64
CA ALA A 998 32.10 3.24 -25.63
C ALA A 998 33.22 4.28 -25.38
N ALA A 999 34.36 3.87 -24.83
CA ALA A 999 35.53 4.73 -24.61
C ALA A 999 36.41 4.95 -25.87
N ASP A 1000 36.24 4.18 -26.96
CA ASP A 1000 37.05 4.29 -28.19
C ASP A 1000 36.32 4.99 -29.36
N GLU A 1001 34.98 5.07 -29.32
CA GLU A 1001 34.18 5.74 -30.37
C GLU A 1001 33.93 7.24 -30.12
N SER A 1002 34.38 7.80 -28.99
CA SER A 1002 34.19 9.23 -28.66
C SER A 1002 35.08 10.20 -29.47
N LEU A 1003 35.57 9.81 -30.65
CA LEU A 1003 36.46 10.61 -31.49
C LEU A 1003 36.03 10.69 -32.96
N GLU A 1004 34.73 10.75 -33.26
CA GLU A 1004 34.27 11.31 -34.55
C GLU A 1004 32.98 12.14 -34.36
N TYR A 1005 33.14 13.33 -33.79
CA TYR A 1005 32.11 14.38 -33.78
C TYR A 1005 31.91 14.89 -35.22
N ASP A 1006 30.87 14.43 -35.89
CA ASP A 1006 30.46 14.91 -37.21
C ASP A 1006 29.97 16.36 -37.13
N SER A 1007 30.74 17.26 -37.72
CA SER A 1007 30.49 18.70 -37.79
C SER A 1007 29.47 19.10 -38.87
N SER A 1008 28.75 18.14 -39.47
CA SER A 1008 27.81 18.39 -40.58
C SER A 1008 26.41 18.84 -40.15
N ILE A 1009 26.00 18.64 -38.89
CA ILE A 1009 24.66 19.00 -38.40
C ILE A 1009 24.52 20.51 -38.13
N ASP A 1010 25.61 21.19 -37.76
CA ASP A 1010 25.62 22.63 -37.45
C ASP A 1010 25.50 23.53 -38.70
N GLU A 1011 25.74 22.99 -39.90
CA GLU A 1011 25.66 23.74 -41.16
C GLU A 1011 24.23 23.77 -41.73
N VAL A 1012 23.40 22.78 -41.38
CA VAL A 1012 21.99 22.68 -41.81
C VAL A 1012 21.10 23.66 -41.04
N PHE A 1013 21.33 23.85 -39.73
CA PHE A 1013 20.52 24.78 -38.92
C PHE A 1013 20.84 26.25 -39.17
N ARG A 1014 21.99 26.59 -39.77
CA ARG A 1014 22.32 27.97 -40.18
C ARG A 1014 21.66 28.42 -41.48
N SER A 1015 21.12 27.51 -42.31
CA SER A 1015 20.51 27.88 -43.60
C SER A 1015 19.01 28.10 -43.58
N LEU A 1016 18.31 27.88 -42.45
CA LEU A 1016 16.85 28.06 -42.34
C LEU A 1016 16.43 29.37 -41.65
N GLY A 1017 17.38 30.24 -41.30
CA GLY A 1017 17.14 31.53 -40.65
C GLY A 1017 17.16 32.78 -41.55
N ASN A 1018 17.20 32.63 -42.89
CA ASN A 1018 17.19 33.77 -43.82
C ASN A 1018 16.46 33.44 -45.13
N SER A 1019 15.12 33.46 -45.11
CA SER A 1019 14.27 33.81 -46.27
C SER A 1019 12.82 34.04 -45.84
#